data_AF-A0A7C2X6Y7-F1
#
_entry.id   AF-A0A7C2X6Y7-F1
#
_cell.length_a   1.000
_cell.length_b   1.000
_cell.length_c   1.000
_cell.angle_alpha   90.00
_cell.angle_beta   90.00
_cell.angle_gamma   90.00
#
_symmetry.space_group_name_H-M   'P 1'
#
loop_
_entity.id
_entity.type
_entity.pdbx_description
1 polymer ?
#
loop_
_entity_poly.entity_id
_entity_poly.type
_entity_poly.pdbx_seq_one_letter_code
_entity_poly.pdbx_strand_id
1 'polypeptide(L)'
;MTADSALADCRRKIRAATLSDEAECVRALLLDAETSKEIRTAAQASAAAFVRQARAEATRSTLVDKFLQEYGLSTAEGVTLMRLAEALLRTPDAATADALIKDKVEAGDWAAHKGKSPFPLVNFSTRALMLTAAWLDDVEASDPTRKLVRATKDLLDRVGEPVIRAAVAQAMKVMGEHFVLGETISEAQRRARDYAKKGYNFSFDMLGEAAHTAADAQKYFRDYEDAIAEIAKSAGQARPIDNPGISVKLSALHPRYEYAKRERVLKELGERIRALAIAAKEANIGFNIDAEEAARLDLSLDLIEALMRDPKLEGWEGFGVVVQAYQRRAPYVIDWLATLARERRRRIMVRLVKGAYWDGEIKRAQVMGLQSYPVFTRKTLTDVSYQACAKKLFANADIIYPQFATHNALTAALVREMAGGVKEYELQRLHGMGEALHDSLLKAGLKSRIYAPVGGHKELLPYLVRRLLENGANSSFVNQLFDPDLPIDDIVADPVEEARALKSAPNPAIPSPRDLFGGTRLLAEGWDETDPDTAEQLQLAVGAAVERRRYGPLVNGVLEGGAPSISVNPAHAKEAVGEVALADVETVAKACEIAAAAQPKWEALGALKRGDILRRAADRLEQRAEQFFQLATREAGKTIPDAIAEVREAVDFLRYYSREAEKLDGEARGVVACISPWNFPLAIFLGQVTGALAAGNAVVAKPAGQTPIIALEAVRLLHDAGVPADVLHCVPGGGSKVGTPLVKNPHVKAVIFTGSTEVAQTINRSLVEAGKFDAAFIAETGGINAMIVDSTALLEQAVRDVVASSFQSAGQRCSACRFVCVQEEIADRFCEMLAGAMAELSVGDPARLSTDVGPVIDEAARKDLADYVAGMERTNRIIARAPDVAPDVDGTFLRPVAIEIARIGDMKREVFGPVLHVARFRAGRIEDVVEEINALGYGLTMGVHSRIDETMHAIVARARVGNIYVNRNQIGAVVGVQPFGGEGLSGTGPKAGGPHYLKALQKTPAPRAGDAITICATAPLPLFDQQLRKAERAFALWSAMASRRDIFVRASAAAGEHADLFRLAGSLYAQHFETAQELPGPTGESNTLRLKGRGVVLCLGGGGEAANRRQIALALAAGNAIICAASHGDRAAAALAKADAPDDLIAAIPNAQMIHEAALLDPRVKAVVFDGAVESRKAIAAAIAGREGAIIPLLSSLDHPARFAVERTLTINTTAAGGDVRLLSLPE
;
A
#
# COMPACT_ATOMS: atom_id res chain seq x y z
N MET A 1 -23.11 -34.08 -24.47
CA MET A 1 -22.61 -32.69 -24.39
C MET A 1 -21.99 -32.33 -25.73
N THR A 2 -22.33 -31.17 -26.30
CA THR A 2 -21.57 -30.58 -27.41
C THR A 2 -20.17 -30.19 -26.92
N ALA A 3 -19.18 -30.04 -27.81
CA ALA A 3 -17.84 -29.63 -27.42
C ALA A 3 -17.84 -28.27 -26.68
N ASP A 4 -18.66 -27.32 -27.15
CA ASP A 4 -18.86 -26.03 -26.49
C ASP A 4 -19.41 -26.18 -25.06
N SER A 5 -20.33 -27.13 -24.82
CA SER A 5 -20.84 -27.38 -23.46
C SER A 5 -19.77 -28.00 -22.55
N ALA A 6 -18.85 -28.81 -23.07
CA ALA A 6 -17.76 -29.39 -22.27
C ALA A 6 -16.71 -28.33 -21.87
N LEU A 7 -16.34 -27.42 -22.77
CA LEU A 7 -15.43 -26.32 -22.46
C LEU A 7 -16.02 -25.35 -21.44
N ALA A 8 -17.30 -25.02 -21.58
CA ALA A 8 -18.01 -24.19 -20.60
C ALA A 8 -18.03 -24.84 -19.21
N ASP A 9 -18.27 -26.15 -19.14
CA ASP A 9 -18.22 -26.91 -17.88
C ASP A 9 -16.83 -26.87 -17.23
N CYS A 10 -15.77 -27.01 -18.02
CA CYS A 10 -14.39 -26.86 -17.56
C CYS A 10 -14.10 -25.45 -17.03
N ARG A 11 -14.53 -24.39 -17.73
CA ARG A 11 -14.37 -23.00 -17.27
C ARG A 11 -15.08 -22.74 -15.93
N ARG A 12 -16.30 -23.27 -15.75
CA ARG A 12 -17.01 -23.18 -14.46
C ARG A 12 -16.25 -23.85 -13.33
N LYS A 13 -15.64 -25.02 -13.55
CA LYS A 13 -14.80 -25.70 -12.55
C LYS A 13 -13.54 -24.90 -12.21
N ILE A 14 -12.89 -24.29 -13.21
CA ILE A 14 -11.73 -23.40 -13.00
C ILE A 14 -12.12 -22.24 -12.08
N ARG A 15 -13.23 -21.56 -12.36
CA ARG A 15 -13.71 -20.42 -11.56
C ARG A 15 -14.08 -20.82 -10.14
N ALA A 16 -14.84 -21.90 -9.97
CA ALA A 16 -15.22 -22.43 -8.67
C ALA A 16 -14.02 -22.82 -7.79
N ALA A 17 -12.90 -23.24 -8.41
CA ALA A 17 -11.69 -23.60 -7.68
C ALA A 17 -10.87 -22.39 -7.19
N THR A 18 -11.12 -21.17 -7.71
CA THR A 18 -10.31 -19.97 -7.43
C THR A 18 -10.13 -19.73 -5.93
N LEU A 19 -11.22 -19.59 -5.17
CA LEU A 19 -11.17 -19.31 -3.72
C LEU A 19 -11.73 -20.47 -2.88
N SER A 20 -11.75 -21.68 -3.43
CA SER A 20 -12.24 -22.90 -2.76
C SER A 20 -11.51 -23.18 -1.45
N ASP A 21 -12.14 -23.84 -0.47
CA ASP A 21 -11.48 -24.19 0.79
C ASP A 21 -10.22 -25.05 0.56
N GLU A 22 -9.11 -24.67 1.22
CA GLU A 22 -7.82 -25.34 0.97
C GLU A 22 -7.83 -26.78 1.46
N ALA A 23 -8.49 -27.08 2.59
CA ALA A 23 -8.54 -28.43 3.11
C ALA A 23 -9.38 -29.36 2.22
N GLU A 24 -10.50 -28.87 1.69
CA GLU A 24 -11.29 -29.57 0.66
C GLU A 24 -10.48 -29.83 -0.61
N CYS A 25 -9.79 -28.80 -1.12
CA CYS A 25 -8.95 -28.90 -2.31
C CYS A 25 -7.85 -29.96 -2.13
N VAL A 26 -7.14 -29.94 -0.99
CA VAL A 26 -6.04 -30.87 -0.70
C VAL A 26 -6.51 -32.32 -0.58
N ARG A 27 -7.70 -32.58 -0.03
CA ARG A 27 -8.23 -33.96 0.04
C ARG A 27 -8.42 -34.58 -1.34
N ALA A 28 -8.99 -33.83 -2.28
CA ALA A 28 -9.14 -34.27 -3.66
C ALA A 28 -7.76 -34.40 -4.35
N LEU A 29 -6.88 -33.42 -4.13
CA LEU A 29 -5.57 -33.37 -4.73
C LEU A 29 -4.65 -34.54 -4.32
N LEU A 30 -4.71 -34.98 -3.06
CA LEU A 30 -3.96 -36.13 -2.57
C LEU A 30 -4.35 -37.42 -3.29
N LEU A 31 -5.65 -37.61 -3.57
CA LEU A 31 -6.12 -38.74 -4.37
C LEU A 31 -5.60 -38.66 -5.80
N ASP A 32 -5.64 -37.47 -6.39
CA ASP A 32 -5.15 -37.23 -7.75
C ASP A 32 -3.61 -37.39 -7.86
N ALA A 33 -2.87 -37.08 -6.80
CA ALA A 33 -1.42 -37.21 -6.73
C ALA A 33 -0.92 -38.65 -6.50
N GLU A 34 -1.78 -39.57 -6.03
CA GLU A 34 -1.36 -40.91 -5.58
C GLU A 34 -0.62 -41.70 -6.66
N THR A 35 0.59 -42.18 -6.37
CA THR A 35 1.36 -43.06 -7.26
C THR A 35 1.70 -44.37 -6.53
N SER A 36 2.25 -45.36 -7.23
CA SER A 36 2.65 -46.60 -6.56
C SER A 36 3.85 -46.35 -5.61
N LYS A 37 3.93 -47.11 -4.52
CA LYS A 37 5.04 -46.97 -3.54
C LYS A 37 6.40 -47.22 -4.19
N GLU A 38 6.45 -48.09 -5.19
CA GLU A 38 7.64 -48.41 -5.97
C GLU A 38 8.14 -47.19 -6.74
N ILE A 39 7.24 -46.47 -7.42
CA ILE A 39 7.55 -45.22 -8.14
C ILE A 39 8.12 -44.18 -7.17
N ARG A 40 7.46 -43.97 -6.03
CA ARG A 40 7.90 -42.96 -5.04
C ARG A 40 9.28 -43.31 -4.48
N THR A 41 9.48 -44.56 -4.08
CA THR A 41 10.76 -45.03 -3.53
C THR A 41 11.89 -44.94 -4.56
N ALA A 42 11.64 -45.30 -5.82
CA ALA A 42 12.62 -45.18 -6.90
C ALA A 42 13.00 -43.72 -7.18
N ALA A 43 12.00 -42.82 -7.21
CA ALA A 43 12.23 -41.40 -7.39
C ALA A 43 13.05 -40.79 -6.25
N GLN A 44 12.72 -41.12 -4.99
CA GLN A 44 13.49 -40.69 -3.82
C GLN A 44 14.93 -41.19 -3.86
N ALA A 45 15.15 -42.46 -4.18
CA ALA A 45 16.48 -43.03 -4.29
C ALA A 45 17.31 -42.34 -5.39
N SER A 46 16.70 -42.07 -6.55
CA SER A 46 17.35 -41.35 -7.65
C SER A 46 17.65 -39.89 -7.28
N ALA A 47 16.73 -39.21 -6.60
CA ALA A 47 16.92 -37.85 -6.13
C ALA A 47 18.02 -37.77 -5.07
N ALA A 48 18.05 -38.71 -4.12
CA ALA A 48 19.10 -38.79 -3.10
C ALA A 48 20.47 -39.04 -3.72
N ALA A 49 20.56 -39.92 -4.73
CA ALA A 49 21.81 -40.14 -5.48
C ALA A 49 22.28 -38.85 -6.17
N PHE A 50 21.36 -38.10 -6.79
CA PHE A 50 21.68 -36.80 -7.36
C PHE A 50 22.16 -35.79 -6.31
N VAL A 51 21.47 -35.66 -5.17
CA VAL A 51 21.87 -34.74 -4.10
C VAL A 51 23.27 -35.09 -3.57
N ARG A 52 23.58 -36.38 -3.37
CA ARG A 52 24.93 -36.83 -2.97
C ARG A 52 25.98 -36.42 -4.01
N GLN A 53 25.69 -36.63 -5.29
CA GLN A 53 26.60 -36.26 -6.38
C GLN A 53 26.80 -34.73 -6.44
N ALA A 54 25.72 -33.96 -6.39
CA ALA A 54 25.77 -32.50 -6.42
C ALA A 54 26.58 -31.93 -5.24
N ARG A 55 26.38 -32.46 -4.02
CA ARG A 55 27.16 -32.08 -2.84
C ARG A 55 28.65 -32.45 -2.98
N ALA A 56 28.97 -33.60 -3.58
CA ALA A 56 30.36 -34.00 -3.83
C ALA A 56 31.05 -33.11 -4.88
N GLU A 57 30.31 -32.69 -5.91
CA GLU A 57 30.78 -31.81 -6.99
C GLU A 57 30.81 -30.33 -6.59
N ALA A 58 30.18 -29.94 -5.46
CA ALA A 58 30.10 -28.56 -4.98
C ALA A 58 31.47 -27.90 -4.75
N THR A 59 32.55 -28.66 -4.55
CA THR A 59 33.94 -28.14 -4.52
C THR A 59 34.38 -27.49 -5.84
N ARG A 60 33.77 -27.89 -6.97
CA ARG A 60 34.00 -27.38 -8.34
C ARG A 60 32.94 -26.38 -8.83
N SER A 61 32.02 -25.96 -7.95
CA SER A 61 30.91 -25.05 -8.28
C SER A 61 31.37 -23.67 -8.77
N THR A 62 30.47 -22.98 -9.49
CA THR A 62 30.74 -21.65 -10.06
C THR A 62 30.91 -20.60 -8.98
N LEU A 63 31.51 -19.45 -9.32
CA LEU A 63 31.70 -18.35 -8.36
C LEU A 63 30.38 -17.85 -7.76
N VAL A 64 29.31 -17.90 -8.55
CA VAL A 64 27.96 -17.50 -8.15
C VAL A 64 27.36 -18.50 -7.17
N ASP A 65 27.43 -19.81 -7.43
CA ASP A 65 26.93 -20.84 -6.49
C ASP A 65 27.58 -20.70 -5.10
N LYS A 66 28.89 -20.42 -5.08
CA LYS A 66 29.65 -20.17 -3.84
C LYS A 66 29.25 -18.87 -3.16
N PHE A 67 28.92 -17.84 -3.95
CA PHE A 67 28.40 -16.57 -3.44
C PHE A 67 26.99 -16.73 -2.86
N LEU A 68 26.10 -17.49 -3.51
CA LEU A 68 24.75 -17.80 -2.97
C LEU A 68 24.84 -18.63 -1.69
N GLN A 69 25.82 -19.53 -1.59
CA GLN A 69 26.05 -20.36 -0.42
C GLN A 69 26.62 -19.57 0.77
N GLU A 70 27.57 -18.66 0.52
CA GLU A 70 28.22 -17.86 1.58
C GLU A 70 27.29 -16.76 2.09
N TYR A 71 26.58 -16.08 1.19
CA TYR A 71 25.73 -14.94 1.55
C TYR A 71 24.27 -15.32 1.74
N GLY A 72 23.84 -16.55 1.44
CA GLY A 72 22.47 -17.05 1.55
C GLY A 72 21.43 -16.06 1.02
N LEU A 73 20.90 -16.22 -0.19
CA LEU A 73 19.97 -15.20 -0.75
C LEU A 73 18.67 -14.98 0.05
N SER A 74 18.36 -15.85 1.02
CA SER A 74 17.29 -15.63 2.01
C SER A 74 17.71 -14.81 3.24
N THR A 75 19.00 -14.53 3.42
CA THR A 75 19.52 -13.71 4.51
C THR A 75 19.21 -12.24 4.26
N ALA A 76 19.19 -11.45 5.35
CA ALA A 76 18.97 -10.02 5.24
C ALA A 76 20.10 -9.35 4.43
N GLU A 77 21.32 -9.87 4.51
CA GLU A 77 22.53 -9.39 3.85
C GLU A 77 22.48 -9.64 2.33
N GLY A 78 22.11 -10.87 1.92
CA GLY A 78 21.99 -11.25 0.51
C GLY A 78 20.93 -10.42 -0.22
N VAL A 79 19.76 -10.22 0.41
CA VAL A 79 18.70 -9.37 -0.15
C VAL A 79 19.13 -7.90 -0.22
N THR A 80 19.83 -7.39 0.79
CA THR A 80 20.32 -6.00 0.84
C THR A 80 21.32 -5.73 -0.27
N LEU A 81 22.27 -6.64 -0.50
CA LEU A 81 23.26 -6.53 -1.56
C LEU A 81 22.62 -6.53 -2.96
N MET A 82 21.56 -7.33 -3.14
CA MET A 82 20.81 -7.37 -4.40
C MET A 82 19.97 -6.11 -4.63
N ARG A 83 19.31 -5.59 -3.59
CA ARG A 83 18.58 -4.32 -3.65
C ARG A 83 19.52 -3.17 -4.00
N LEU A 84 20.71 -3.16 -3.40
CA LEU A 84 21.75 -2.19 -3.68
C LEU A 84 22.16 -2.26 -5.16
N ALA A 85 22.51 -3.45 -5.63
CA ALA A 85 22.86 -3.72 -7.02
C ALA A 85 21.79 -3.26 -8.03
N GLU A 86 20.53 -3.61 -7.79
CA GLU A 86 19.40 -3.26 -8.65
C GLU A 86 19.25 -1.74 -8.76
N ALA A 87 19.28 -1.07 -7.61
CA ALA A 87 19.12 0.37 -7.54
C ALA A 87 20.32 1.10 -8.16
N LEU A 88 21.57 0.67 -7.91
CA LEU A 88 22.77 1.33 -8.44
C LEU A 88 22.87 1.34 -9.96
N LEU A 89 22.52 0.24 -10.62
CA LEU A 89 22.58 0.16 -12.08
C LEU A 89 21.52 1.02 -12.77
N ARG A 90 20.50 1.46 -12.02
CA ARG A 90 19.35 2.23 -12.52
C ARG A 90 19.43 3.71 -12.16
N THR A 91 20.12 4.04 -11.07
CA THR A 91 20.36 5.42 -10.65
C THR A 91 21.27 6.12 -11.68
N PRO A 92 20.76 7.11 -12.44
CA PRO A 92 21.53 7.77 -13.49
C PRO A 92 22.59 8.74 -12.95
N ASP A 93 22.42 9.25 -11.72
CA ASP A 93 23.30 10.26 -11.13
C ASP A 93 24.26 9.68 -10.10
N ALA A 94 25.48 10.21 -10.10
CA ALA A 94 26.58 9.72 -9.27
C ALA A 94 26.33 9.88 -7.77
N ALA A 95 25.83 11.05 -7.34
CA ALA A 95 25.71 11.39 -5.93
C ALA A 95 24.65 10.53 -5.22
N THR A 96 23.50 10.31 -5.86
CA THR A 96 22.44 9.46 -5.32
C THR A 96 22.86 7.98 -5.31
N ALA A 97 23.64 7.55 -6.31
CA ALA A 97 24.23 6.22 -6.32
C ALA A 97 25.22 6.02 -5.14
N ASP A 98 26.05 7.02 -4.84
CA ASP A 98 26.99 6.93 -3.70
C ASP A 98 26.23 6.91 -2.36
N ALA A 99 25.20 7.74 -2.20
CA ALA A 99 24.33 7.73 -1.02
C ALA A 99 23.65 6.36 -0.81
N LEU A 100 23.19 5.75 -1.89
CA LEU A 100 22.62 4.41 -1.88
C LEU A 100 23.65 3.33 -1.50
N ILE A 101 24.89 3.39 -2.01
CA ILE A 101 25.99 2.49 -1.60
C ILE A 101 26.19 2.60 -0.10
N LYS A 102 26.37 3.83 0.38
CA LYS A 102 26.64 4.10 1.79
C LYS A 102 25.52 3.55 2.69
N ASP A 103 24.26 3.89 2.40
CA ASP A 103 23.07 3.45 3.15
C ASP A 103 23.00 1.92 3.29
N LYS A 104 23.17 1.17 2.19
CA LYS A 104 23.04 -0.30 2.22
C LYS A 104 24.29 -1.01 2.73
N VAL A 105 25.48 -0.43 2.55
CA VAL A 105 26.72 -0.99 3.10
C VAL A 105 26.81 -0.74 4.61
N GLU A 106 26.35 0.39 5.14
CA GLU A 106 26.33 0.64 6.59
C GLU A 106 25.26 -0.18 7.33
N ALA A 107 24.18 -0.59 6.65
CA ALA A 107 23.08 -1.36 7.23
C ALA A 107 23.37 -2.86 7.45
N GLY A 108 24.43 -3.42 6.88
CA GLY A 108 24.79 -4.85 7.02
C GLY A 108 25.77 -5.13 8.16
N ASP A 109 25.56 -6.20 8.93
CA ASP A 109 26.51 -6.67 9.95
C ASP A 109 27.62 -7.56 9.33
N TRP A 110 28.44 -6.95 8.47
CA TRP A 110 29.47 -7.66 7.71
C TRP A 110 30.57 -8.30 8.58
N ALA A 111 30.67 -7.88 9.86
CA ALA A 111 31.66 -8.38 10.81
C ALA A 111 31.43 -9.85 11.22
N ALA A 112 30.18 -10.34 11.18
CA ALA A 112 29.81 -11.71 11.53
C ALA A 112 30.37 -12.79 10.57
N HIS A 113 30.84 -12.38 9.39
CA HIS A 113 31.32 -13.24 8.30
C HIS A 113 32.86 -13.21 8.10
N LYS A 114 33.62 -12.57 9.00
CA LYS A 114 35.10 -12.50 8.91
C LYS A 114 35.71 -13.91 9.03
N GLY A 115 36.37 -14.38 7.95
CA GLY A 115 37.27 -15.55 7.97
C GLY A 115 36.63 -16.94 7.90
N LYS A 116 35.34 -17.06 7.53
CA LYS A 116 34.62 -18.35 7.51
C LYS A 116 34.62 -19.08 6.14
N SER A 117 35.04 -18.41 5.06
CA SER A 117 35.06 -19.02 3.72
C SER A 117 36.40 -19.70 3.40
N PRO A 118 36.42 -21.01 3.06
CA PRO A 118 37.64 -21.75 2.72
C PRO A 118 38.21 -21.42 1.32
N PHE A 119 37.67 -20.44 0.58
CA PHE A 119 38.02 -20.17 -0.83
C PHE A 119 38.67 -18.79 -1.09
N PRO A 120 39.87 -18.70 -1.70
CA PRO A 120 40.62 -17.44 -1.89
C PRO A 120 39.96 -16.37 -2.77
N LEU A 121 39.12 -16.75 -3.74
CA LEU A 121 38.51 -15.81 -4.70
C LEU A 121 37.19 -15.20 -4.21
N VAL A 122 36.44 -15.92 -3.37
CA VAL A 122 35.29 -15.37 -2.62
C VAL A 122 35.79 -14.44 -1.53
N ASN A 123 36.95 -14.76 -0.95
CA ASN A 123 37.71 -13.83 -0.14
C ASN A 123 38.22 -12.61 -0.95
N PHE A 124 38.27 -12.62 -2.29
CA PHE A 124 38.67 -11.46 -3.11
C PHE A 124 37.52 -10.47 -3.35
N SER A 125 36.30 -10.94 -3.63
CA SER A 125 35.09 -10.09 -3.66
C SER A 125 34.73 -9.57 -2.27
N THR A 126 34.92 -10.40 -1.24
CA THR A 126 34.83 -10.00 0.16
C THR A 126 35.98 -9.03 0.52
N ARG A 127 37.20 -9.18 -0.01
CA ARG A 127 38.30 -8.19 0.12
C ARG A 127 38.05 -6.90 -0.66
N ALA A 128 37.29 -6.92 -1.74
CA ALA A 128 36.91 -5.71 -2.49
C ALA A 128 35.85 -4.89 -1.74
N LEU A 129 34.94 -5.55 -1.00
CA LEU A 129 34.03 -4.95 -0.02
C LEU A 129 34.71 -4.62 1.32
N MET A 130 35.74 -5.39 1.71
CA MET A 130 36.50 -5.26 2.97
C MET A 130 37.88 -4.62 2.83
N LEU A 131 38.08 -3.80 1.79
CA LEU A 131 39.27 -2.93 1.69
C LEU A 131 39.28 -1.82 2.76
N THR A 132 38.34 -1.86 3.70
CA THR A 132 38.27 -1.09 4.95
C THR A 132 38.75 -1.86 6.18
N ALA A 133 38.78 -3.20 6.17
CA ALA A 133 39.01 -4.00 7.39
C ALA A 133 40.25 -4.91 7.35
N ALA A 134 40.82 -5.20 6.17
CA ALA A 134 41.96 -6.10 6.03
C ALA A 134 43.34 -5.42 6.11
N TRP A 135 43.39 -4.12 6.44
CA TRP A 135 44.64 -3.38 6.69
C TRP A 135 44.77 -2.90 8.14
N LEU A 136 44.02 -3.51 9.06
CA LEU A 136 44.21 -3.34 10.50
C LEU A 136 45.19 -4.36 11.09
N ASP A 137 45.27 -5.58 10.52
CA ASP A 137 46.00 -6.66 11.17
C ASP A 137 47.51 -6.66 10.85
N ASP A 138 47.97 -5.95 9.81
CA ASP A 138 49.41 -5.88 9.43
C ASP A 138 50.17 -4.69 10.05
N VAL A 139 49.47 -3.80 10.74
CA VAL A 139 50.08 -2.65 11.47
C VAL A 139 50.06 -2.86 12.98
N GLU A 140 49.25 -3.80 13.49
CA GLU A 140 49.23 -4.17 14.92
C GLU A 140 50.44 -5.03 15.37
N ALA A 141 51.33 -5.43 14.44
CA ALA A 141 52.53 -6.19 14.78
C ALA A 141 53.74 -5.33 15.22
N SER A 142 53.63 -3.99 15.26
CA SER A 142 54.77 -3.14 15.69
C SER A 142 54.38 -1.79 16.31
N ASP A 143 54.58 -1.70 17.62
CA ASP A 143 54.78 -0.49 18.48
C ASP A 143 53.55 0.04 19.29
N PRO A 144 53.55 -0.04 20.65
CA PRO A 144 52.41 0.30 21.53
C PRO A 144 52.29 1.78 21.94
N THR A 145 52.78 2.75 21.15
CA THR A 145 52.63 4.17 21.54
C THR A 145 52.53 5.15 20.36
N ARG A 146 51.31 5.54 19.97
CA ARG A 146 50.83 6.93 19.68
C ARG A 146 49.78 7.00 18.56
N LYS A 147 48.67 7.72 18.88
CA LYS A 147 47.82 8.54 17.99
C LYS A 147 47.48 7.95 16.59
N LEU A 148 46.38 7.20 16.46
CA LEU A 148 45.78 7.01 15.12
C LEU A 148 44.29 6.62 15.08
N VAL A 149 43.41 7.28 15.85
CA VAL A 149 41.94 7.22 15.61
C VAL A 149 41.49 8.27 14.56
N ARG A 150 42.43 9.05 14.01
CA ARG A 150 42.14 10.05 12.95
C ARG A 150 42.45 9.58 11.53
N ALA A 151 43.26 8.54 11.31
CA ALA A 151 43.68 8.16 9.96
C ALA A 151 42.82 7.08 9.29
N THR A 152 41.93 6.41 10.02
CA THR A 152 40.94 5.50 9.44
C THR A 152 39.80 6.24 8.73
N LYS A 153 39.53 7.49 9.12
CA LYS A 153 38.55 8.37 8.46
C LYS A 153 39.10 8.95 7.13
N ASP A 154 40.38 9.34 7.12
CA ASP A 154 41.04 9.95 5.95
C ASP A 154 41.42 8.94 4.84
N LEU A 155 41.42 7.63 5.10
CA LEU A 155 41.79 6.61 4.10
C LEU A 155 40.59 6.08 3.30
N LEU A 156 39.40 6.02 3.92
CA LEU A 156 38.12 5.82 3.24
C LEU A 156 37.84 6.97 2.24
N ASP A 157 38.23 8.19 2.59
CA ASP A 157 38.22 9.36 1.70
C ASP A 157 39.25 9.26 0.54
N ARG A 158 40.25 8.36 0.62
CA ARG A 158 41.33 8.22 -0.37
C ARG A 158 41.14 7.10 -1.38
N VAL A 159 40.40 6.05 -1.04
CA VAL A 159 39.92 5.05 -2.02
C VAL A 159 38.52 5.50 -2.45
N GLY A 160 38.47 6.59 -3.21
CA GLY A 160 37.23 7.34 -3.42
C GLY A 160 36.05 6.46 -3.87
N GLU A 161 34.85 6.87 -3.48
CA GLU A 161 33.53 6.32 -3.88
C GLU A 161 33.44 5.85 -5.35
N PRO A 162 34.09 6.52 -6.34
CA PRO A 162 34.11 6.05 -7.73
C PRO A 162 34.70 4.65 -7.95
N VAL A 163 35.68 4.22 -7.13
CA VAL A 163 36.32 2.90 -7.24
C VAL A 163 35.40 1.80 -6.75
N ILE A 164 34.70 2.03 -5.62
CA ILE A 164 33.69 1.10 -5.08
C ILE A 164 32.53 0.98 -6.07
N ARG A 165 32.04 2.10 -6.60
CA ARG A 165 30.99 2.11 -7.62
C ARG A 165 31.39 1.32 -8.87
N ALA A 166 32.60 1.54 -9.38
CA ALA A 166 33.12 0.79 -10.52
C ALA A 166 33.25 -0.71 -10.22
N ALA A 167 33.69 -1.08 -9.01
CA ALA A 167 33.79 -2.48 -8.59
C ALA A 167 32.43 -3.16 -8.45
N VAL A 168 31.44 -2.51 -7.82
CA VAL A 168 30.07 -3.04 -7.68
C VAL A 168 29.38 -3.14 -9.05
N ALA A 169 29.48 -2.12 -9.89
CA ALA A 169 28.94 -2.14 -11.24
C ALA A 169 29.59 -3.25 -12.11
N GLN A 170 30.90 -3.46 -11.99
CA GLN A 170 31.61 -4.53 -12.69
C GLN A 170 31.23 -5.91 -12.16
N ALA A 171 31.12 -6.09 -10.83
CA ALA A 171 30.64 -7.34 -10.22
C ALA A 171 29.20 -7.65 -10.66
N MET A 172 28.36 -6.63 -10.78
CA MET A 172 27.00 -6.75 -11.28
C MET A 172 26.93 -7.11 -12.76
N LYS A 173 27.78 -6.52 -13.59
CA LYS A 173 27.90 -6.91 -14.99
C LYS A 173 28.26 -8.38 -15.13
N VAL A 174 29.24 -8.85 -14.35
CA VAL A 174 29.64 -10.26 -14.31
C VAL A 174 28.51 -11.16 -13.79
N MET A 175 27.75 -10.73 -12.78
CA MET A 175 26.57 -11.49 -12.31
C MET A 175 25.44 -11.49 -13.34
N GLY A 176 25.19 -10.38 -14.04
CA GLY A 176 24.18 -10.26 -15.08
C GLY A 176 24.44 -11.22 -16.24
N GLU A 177 25.71 -11.40 -16.62
CA GLU A 177 26.15 -12.38 -17.63
C GLU A 177 25.85 -13.85 -17.23
N HIS A 178 25.64 -14.14 -15.95
CA HIS A 178 25.26 -15.48 -15.48
C HIS A 178 23.74 -15.76 -15.53
N PHE A 179 22.91 -14.72 -15.42
CA PHE A 179 21.45 -14.85 -15.40
C PHE A 179 20.79 -14.57 -16.76
N VAL A 180 21.49 -13.84 -17.64
CA VAL A 180 21.07 -13.57 -19.01
C VAL A 180 21.98 -14.30 -19.97
N LEU A 181 21.37 -15.04 -20.90
CA LEU A 181 22.17 -15.78 -21.87
C LEU A 181 22.89 -14.83 -22.82
N GLY A 182 22.29 -13.70 -23.21
CA GLY A 182 22.94 -12.62 -23.96
C GLY A 182 22.12 -11.32 -23.95
N GLU A 183 22.77 -10.17 -24.19
CA GLU A 183 22.07 -8.86 -24.21
C GLU A 183 21.09 -8.75 -25.38
N THR A 184 21.38 -9.47 -26.47
CA THR A 184 20.56 -9.53 -27.68
C THR A 184 20.26 -10.99 -28.04
N ILE A 185 19.20 -11.21 -28.81
CA ILE A 185 18.81 -12.56 -29.25
C ILE A 185 19.91 -13.23 -30.09
N SER A 186 20.60 -12.48 -30.95
CA SER A 186 21.72 -13.01 -31.76
C SER A 186 22.88 -13.46 -30.88
N GLU A 187 23.22 -12.70 -29.82
CA GLU A 187 24.23 -13.11 -28.86
C GLU A 187 23.79 -14.36 -28.09
N ALA A 188 22.54 -14.39 -27.61
CA ALA A 188 22.00 -15.50 -26.87
C ALA A 188 22.03 -16.80 -27.70
N GLN A 189 21.67 -16.73 -28.99
CA GLN A 189 21.79 -17.87 -29.90
C GLN A 189 23.22 -18.34 -30.14
N ARG A 190 24.17 -17.41 -30.28
CA ARG A 190 25.58 -17.76 -30.44
C ARG A 190 26.06 -18.58 -29.24
N ARG A 191 25.74 -18.14 -28.02
CA ARG A 191 26.09 -18.83 -26.76
C ARG A 191 25.28 -20.12 -26.57
N ALA A 192 24.03 -20.17 -27.03
CA ALA A 192 23.18 -21.36 -26.99
C ALA A 192 23.79 -22.57 -27.73
N ARG A 193 24.63 -22.34 -28.75
CA ARG A 193 25.29 -23.42 -29.52
C ARG A 193 26.12 -24.36 -28.65
N ASP A 194 26.76 -23.87 -27.59
CA ASP A 194 27.61 -24.71 -26.73
C ASP A 194 26.79 -25.65 -25.84
N TYR A 195 25.63 -25.20 -25.38
CA TYR A 195 24.67 -26.04 -24.68
C TYR A 195 23.92 -26.99 -25.62
N ALA A 196 23.64 -26.55 -26.85
CA ALA A 196 23.04 -27.42 -27.87
C ALA A 196 23.92 -28.63 -28.17
N LYS A 197 25.26 -28.46 -28.19
CA LYS A 197 26.22 -29.59 -28.29
C LYS A 197 26.09 -30.59 -27.13
N LYS A 198 25.65 -30.16 -25.94
CA LYS A 198 25.36 -31.04 -24.79
C LYS A 198 24.00 -31.75 -24.89
N GLY A 199 23.14 -31.38 -25.85
CA GLY A 199 21.79 -31.93 -26.03
C GLY A 199 20.66 -31.06 -25.51
N TYR A 200 20.92 -29.81 -25.10
CA TYR A 200 19.87 -28.88 -24.67
C TYR A 200 19.12 -28.28 -25.86
N ASN A 201 17.84 -27.99 -25.63
CA ASN A 201 17.05 -27.09 -26.45
C ASN A 201 16.77 -25.77 -25.70
N PHE A 202 16.18 -24.77 -26.35
CA PHE A 202 15.98 -23.44 -25.77
C PHE A 202 14.55 -22.93 -25.88
N SER A 203 14.12 -22.15 -24.88
CA SER A 203 13.03 -21.19 -25.00
C SER A 203 13.57 -19.82 -24.57
N PHE A 204 13.61 -18.86 -25.48
CA PHE A 204 14.09 -17.52 -25.16
C PHE A 204 12.99 -16.68 -24.48
N ASP A 205 13.35 -15.97 -23.42
CA ASP A 205 12.51 -15.00 -22.71
C ASP A 205 13.08 -13.61 -22.89
N MET A 206 12.35 -12.75 -23.59
CA MET A 206 12.84 -11.41 -23.98
C MET A 206 12.75 -10.37 -22.84
N LEU A 207 12.51 -10.81 -21.60
CA LEU A 207 12.44 -9.99 -20.38
C LEU A 207 11.38 -8.87 -20.36
N GLY A 208 10.67 -8.64 -21.47
CA GLY A 208 9.55 -7.71 -21.52
C GLY A 208 8.39 -8.18 -20.65
N GLU A 209 7.94 -7.33 -19.74
CA GLU A 209 6.76 -7.52 -18.90
C GLU A 209 6.13 -6.17 -18.55
N ALA A 210 4.83 -6.17 -18.23
CA ALA A 210 4.10 -5.01 -17.70
C ALA A 210 4.32 -3.72 -18.51
N ALA A 211 3.87 -3.69 -19.77
CA ALA A 211 3.81 -2.45 -20.53
C ALA A 211 2.96 -1.43 -19.76
N HIS A 212 3.45 -0.19 -19.62
CA HIS A 212 2.71 0.90 -18.98
C HIS A 212 2.11 1.86 -20.01
N THR A 213 2.67 1.89 -21.21
CA THR A 213 2.25 2.75 -22.31
C THR A 213 2.04 1.95 -23.60
N ALA A 214 1.28 2.49 -24.55
CA ALA A 214 1.18 1.92 -25.89
C ALA A 214 2.56 1.82 -26.59
N ALA A 215 3.48 2.75 -26.30
CA ALA A 215 4.83 2.73 -26.85
C ALA A 215 5.65 1.55 -26.31
N ASP A 216 5.54 1.25 -25.01
CA ASP A 216 6.16 0.06 -24.41
C ASP A 216 5.64 -1.22 -25.08
N ALA A 217 4.30 -1.33 -25.19
CA ALA A 217 3.67 -2.49 -25.82
C ALA A 217 4.11 -2.68 -27.28
N GLN A 218 4.26 -1.58 -28.02
CA GLN A 218 4.74 -1.61 -29.39
C GLN A 218 6.23 -1.97 -29.49
N LYS A 219 7.05 -1.50 -28.55
CA LYS A 219 8.47 -1.88 -28.44
C LYS A 219 8.60 -3.38 -28.18
N TYR A 220 7.94 -3.89 -27.15
CA TYR A 220 8.00 -5.32 -26.81
C TYR A 220 7.46 -6.21 -27.92
N PHE A 221 6.40 -5.78 -28.62
CA PHE A 221 5.91 -6.48 -29.80
C PHE A 221 7.00 -6.64 -30.88
N ARG A 222 7.76 -5.57 -31.18
CA ARG A 222 8.88 -5.62 -32.13
C ARG A 222 10.03 -6.48 -31.62
N ASP A 223 10.36 -6.37 -30.34
CA ASP A 223 11.42 -7.20 -29.73
C ASP A 223 11.09 -8.70 -29.88
N TYR A 224 9.81 -9.09 -29.73
CA TYR A 224 9.37 -10.46 -29.98
C TYR A 224 9.40 -10.85 -31.45
N GLU A 225 8.96 -9.97 -32.36
CA GLU A 225 8.99 -10.20 -33.81
C GLU A 225 10.42 -10.42 -34.31
N ASP A 226 11.34 -9.54 -33.92
CA ASP A 226 12.77 -9.63 -34.24
C ASP A 226 13.39 -10.91 -33.65
N ALA A 227 13.01 -11.27 -32.42
CA ALA A 227 13.47 -12.51 -31.80
C ALA A 227 12.98 -13.75 -32.54
N ILE A 228 11.71 -13.80 -32.96
CA ILE A 228 11.17 -14.91 -33.76
C ILE A 228 11.93 -15.03 -35.09
N ALA A 229 12.14 -13.91 -35.79
CA ALA A 229 12.87 -13.87 -37.05
C ALA A 229 14.33 -14.35 -36.89
N GLU A 230 15.00 -13.98 -35.79
CA GLU A 230 16.34 -14.47 -35.50
C GLU A 230 16.34 -15.97 -35.16
N ILE A 231 15.38 -16.46 -34.36
CA ILE A 231 15.26 -17.90 -34.00
C ILE A 231 15.06 -18.77 -35.23
N ALA A 232 14.24 -18.30 -36.19
CA ALA A 232 13.99 -18.98 -37.45
C ALA A 232 15.29 -19.36 -38.20
N LYS A 233 16.35 -18.53 -38.11
CA LYS A 233 17.65 -18.80 -38.78
C LYS A 233 18.35 -20.07 -38.29
N SER A 234 17.99 -20.54 -37.10
CA SER A 234 18.57 -21.73 -36.46
C SER A 234 17.58 -22.90 -36.29
N ALA A 235 16.32 -22.70 -36.69
CA ALA A 235 15.24 -23.68 -36.57
C ALA A 235 15.26 -24.70 -37.74
N GLY A 236 16.22 -25.62 -37.71
CA GLY A 236 16.45 -26.60 -38.79
C GLY A 236 15.71 -27.94 -38.64
N GLN A 237 15.03 -28.20 -37.52
CA GLN A 237 14.34 -29.47 -37.27
C GLN A 237 12.95 -29.49 -37.90
N ALA A 238 12.48 -30.70 -38.25
CA ALA A 238 11.16 -30.88 -38.86
C ALA A 238 10.01 -30.54 -37.92
N ARG A 239 10.15 -30.84 -36.62
CA ARG A 239 9.10 -30.61 -35.62
C ARG A 239 9.41 -29.36 -34.79
N PRO A 240 8.40 -28.52 -34.50
CA PRO A 240 8.61 -27.29 -33.73
C PRO A 240 9.07 -27.57 -32.30
N ILE A 241 8.66 -28.69 -31.70
CA ILE A 241 9.11 -29.13 -30.37
C ILE A 241 10.62 -29.44 -30.31
N ASP A 242 11.24 -29.81 -31.42
CA ASP A 242 12.68 -30.11 -31.47
C ASP A 242 13.51 -28.87 -31.86
N ASN A 243 12.87 -27.76 -32.27
CA ASN A 243 13.51 -26.47 -32.51
C ASN A 243 13.56 -25.61 -31.22
N PRO A 244 14.44 -24.58 -31.18
CA PRO A 244 14.33 -23.54 -30.17
C PRO A 244 12.98 -22.85 -30.26
N GLY A 245 12.52 -22.28 -29.14
CA GLY A 245 11.25 -21.55 -29.07
C GLY A 245 11.41 -20.21 -28.37
N ILE A 246 10.27 -19.55 -28.19
CA ILE A 246 10.14 -18.28 -27.48
C ILE A 246 9.06 -18.38 -26.40
N SER A 247 9.20 -17.60 -25.33
CA SER A 247 8.18 -17.38 -24.32
C SER A 247 7.76 -15.91 -24.32
N VAL A 248 6.45 -15.68 -24.29
CA VAL A 248 5.83 -14.36 -24.44
C VAL A 248 4.95 -14.09 -23.22
N LYS A 249 5.09 -12.91 -22.63
CA LYS A 249 4.22 -12.43 -21.56
C LYS A 249 3.15 -11.51 -22.14
N LEU A 250 1.89 -11.76 -21.79
CA LEU A 250 0.76 -11.01 -22.33
C LEU A 250 0.76 -9.56 -21.83
N SER A 251 1.18 -9.33 -20.59
CA SER A 251 1.33 -7.98 -20.03
C SER A 251 2.33 -7.09 -20.78
N ALA A 252 3.31 -7.67 -21.48
CA ALA A 252 4.27 -6.90 -22.29
C ALA A 252 3.63 -6.34 -23.57
N LEU A 253 2.51 -6.89 -24.02
CA LEU A 253 1.93 -6.60 -25.32
C LEU A 253 0.69 -5.70 -25.24
N HIS A 254 0.26 -5.31 -24.04
CA HIS A 254 -0.87 -4.39 -23.86
C HIS A 254 -0.76 -3.65 -22.53
N PRO A 255 -0.88 -2.30 -22.53
CA PRO A 255 -0.66 -1.52 -21.33
C PRO A 255 -1.75 -1.67 -20.27
N ARG A 256 -2.92 -2.17 -20.66
CA ARG A 256 -4.06 -2.44 -19.77
C ARG A 256 -4.51 -3.90 -19.86
N TYR A 257 -3.58 -4.83 -19.67
CA TYR A 257 -3.87 -6.27 -19.63
C TYR A 257 -4.54 -6.66 -18.30
N GLU A 258 -5.84 -6.38 -18.21
CA GLU A 258 -6.67 -6.59 -17.04
C GLU A 258 -8.13 -6.87 -17.45
N TYR A 259 -8.88 -7.57 -16.60
CA TYR A 259 -10.24 -8.03 -16.92
C TYR A 259 -11.21 -6.87 -17.19
N ALA A 260 -11.07 -5.76 -16.46
CA ALA A 260 -11.85 -4.54 -16.69
C ALA A 260 -11.76 -4.01 -18.13
N LYS A 261 -10.65 -4.28 -18.84
CA LYS A 261 -10.44 -3.87 -20.24
C LYS A 261 -10.59 -5.03 -21.22
N ARG A 262 -11.36 -6.07 -20.86
CA ARG A 262 -11.50 -7.31 -21.65
C ARG A 262 -11.76 -7.06 -23.14
N GLU A 263 -12.65 -6.13 -23.51
CA GLU A 263 -12.92 -5.84 -24.93
C GLU A 263 -11.67 -5.33 -25.67
N ARG A 264 -10.97 -4.34 -25.11
CA ARG A 264 -9.71 -3.83 -25.66
C ARG A 264 -8.65 -4.91 -25.73
N VAL A 265 -8.52 -5.73 -24.67
CA VAL A 265 -7.57 -6.84 -24.63
C VAL A 265 -7.86 -7.85 -25.75
N LEU A 266 -9.09 -8.36 -25.88
CA LEU A 266 -9.42 -9.36 -26.89
C LEU A 266 -9.22 -8.84 -28.32
N LYS A 267 -9.37 -7.53 -28.53
CA LYS A 267 -9.14 -6.89 -29.82
C LYS A 267 -7.65 -6.57 -30.05
N GLU A 268 -7.10 -5.64 -29.28
CA GLU A 268 -5.77 -5.06 -29.47
C GLU A 268 -4.65 -6.05 -29.12
N LEU A 269 -4.73 -6.69 -27.94
CA LEU A 269 -3.76 -7.72 -27.54
C LEU A 269 -3.95 -8.99 -28.39
N GLY A 270 -5.21 -9.36 -28.65
CA GLY A 270 -5.56 -10.49 -29.52
C GLY A 270 -4.92 -10.41 -30.90
N GLU A 271 -4.97 -9.24 -31.55
CA GLU A 271 -4.32 -9.00 -32.85
C GLU A 271 -2.79 -9.16 -32.78
N ARG A 272 -2.13 -8.59 -31.76
CA ARG A 272 -0.68 -8.67 -31.57
C ARG A 272 -0.21 -10.10 -31.33
N ILE A 273 -0.83 -10.81 -30.37
CA ILE A 273 -0.42 -12.17 -30.04
C ILE A 273 -0.68 -13.14 -31.20
N ARG A 274 -1.76 -12.92 -31.96
CA ARG A 274 -2.05 -13.65 -33.19
C ARG A 274 -0.97 -13.47 -34.26
N ALA A 275 -0.50 -12.25 -34.47
CA ALA A 275 0.58 -11.98 -35.42
C ALA A 275 1.87 -12.72 -35.03
N LEU A 276 2.27 -12.65 -33.75
CA LEU A 276 3.46 -13.36 -33.26
C LEU A 276 3.31 -14.88 -33.36
N ALA A 277 2.13 -15.44 -33.06
CA ALA A 277 1.87 -16.87 -33.17
C ALA A 277 1.95 -17.35 -34.64
N ILE A 278 1.47 -16.56 -35.60
CA ILE A 278 1.61 -16.86 -37.03
C ILE A 278 3.08 -16.83 -37.44
N ALA A 279 3.83 -15.81 -37.05
CA ALA A 279 5.26 -15.72 -37.33
C ALA A 279 6.03 -16.92 -36.73
N ALA A 280 5.70 -17.34 -35.51
CA ALA A 280 6.29 -18.50 -34.87
C ALA A 280 5.94 -19.83 -35.57
N LYS A 281 4.70 -19.95 -36.09
CA LYS A 281 4.31 -21.07 -36.95
C LYS A 281 5.11 -21.10 -38.24
N GLU A 282 5.23 -19.96 -38.93
CA GLU A 282 5.99 -19.84 -40.19
C GLU A 282 7.47 -20.16 -39.99
N ALA A 283 8.03 -19.77 -38.84
CA ALA A 283 9.38 -20.14 -38.41
C ALA A 283 9.51 -21.60 -37.94
N ASN A 284 8.41 -22.34 -37.78
CA ASN A 284 8.35 -23.70 -37.23
C ASN A 284 9.03 -23.84 -35.86
N ILE A 285 8.76 -22.92 -34.94
CA ILE A 285 9.33 -22.90 -33.58
C ILE A 285 8.25 -23.11 -32.51
N GLY A 286 8.69 -23.36 -31.27
CA GLY A 286 7.79 -23.33 -30.11
C GLY A 286 7.44 -21.90 -29.70
N PHE A 287 6.18 -21.66 -29.33
CA PHE A 287 5.65 -20.36 -28.91
C PHE A 287 4.84 -20.53 -27.62
N ASN A 288 5.40 -20.12 -26.48
CA ASN A 288 4.79 -20.36 -25.18
C ASN A 288 4.21 -19.06 -24.62
N ILE A 289 2.93 -19.08 -24.24
CA ILE A 289 2.32 -18.00 -23.47
C ILE A 289 2.62 -18.25 -21.99
N ASP A 290 3.44 -17.37 -21.39
CA ASP A 290 3.78 -17.42 -19.98
C ASP A 290 2.57 -17.10 -19.09
N ALA A 291 2.53 -17.70 -17.90
CA ALA A 291 1.50 -17.48 -16.90
C ALA A 291 1.96 -16.44 -15.87
N GLU A 292 1.10 -15.47 -15.60
CA GLU A 292 1.38 -14.30 -14.76
C GLU A 292 0.56 -14.38 -13.45
N GLU A 293 -0.02 -13.28 -12.97
CA GLU A 293 -0.84 -13.23 -11.75
C GLU A 293 -2.18 -14.00 -11.90
N ALA A 294 -2.72 -14.47 -10.78
CA ALA A 294 -3.95 -15.24 -10.71
C ALA A 294 -5.16 -14.50 -11.31
N ALA A 295 -5.23 -13.18 -11.12
CA ALA A 295 -6.28 -12.32 -11.66
C ALA A 295 -6.33 -12.29 -13.20
N ARG A 296 -5.24 -12.66 -13.88
CA ARG A 296 -5.14 -12.66 -15.35
C ARG A 296 -5.45 -13.99 -16.00
N LEU A 297 -5.61 -15.06 -15.22
CA LEU A 297 -5.76 -16.42 -15.76
C LEU A 297 -6.99 -16.54 -16.66
N ASP A 298 -8.18 -16.17 -16.21
CA ASP A 298 -9.41 -16.40 -16.99
C ASP A 298 -9.41 -15.58 -18.31
N LEU A 299 -8.87 -14.36 -18.27
CA LEU A 299 -8.68 -13.52 -19.46
C LEU A 299 -7.65 -14.10 -20.44
N SER A 300 -6.58 -14.71 -19.96
CA SER A 300 -5.59 -15.39 -20.81
C SER A 300 -6.20 -16.59 -21.52
N LEU A 301 -7.09 -17.33 -20.86
CA LEU A 301 -7.79 -18.47 -21.46
C LEU A 301 -8.69 -18.04 -22.63
N ASP A 302 -9.32 -16.86 -22.57
CA ASP A 302 -10.09 -16.32 -23.70
C ASP A 302 -9.20 -16.05 -24.94
N LEU A 303 -8.01 -15.47 -24.73
CA LEU A 303 -7.03 -15.24 -25.80
C LEU A 303 -6.48 -16.56 -26.37
N ILE A 304 -6.16 -17.52 -25.49
CA ILE A 304 -5.69 -18.85 -25.87
C ILE A 304 -6.74 -19.57 -26.71
N GLU A 305 -8.00 -19.52 -26.32
CA GLU A 305 -9.09 -20.12 -27.08
C GLU A 305 -9.23 -19.48 -28.47
N ALA A 306 -9.18 -18.15 -28.55
CA ALA A 306 -9.22 -17.44 -29.83
C ALA A 306 -8.07 -17.85 -30.77
N LEU A 307 -6.85 -18.00 -30.25
CA LEU A 307 -5.70 -18.49 -31.02
C LEU A 307 -5.85 -19.95 -31.45
N MET A 308 -6.29 -20.82 -30.55
CA MET A 308 -6.51 -22.23 -30.87
C MET A 308 -7.58 -22.46 -31.94
N ARG A 309 -8.55 -21.55 -32.03
CA ARG A 309 -9.60 -21.55 -33.06
C ARG A 309 -9.17 -20.91 -34.38
N ASP A 310 -8.01 -20.24 -34.45
CA ASP A 310 -7.54 -19.58 -35.67
C ASP A 310 -7.12 -20.59 -36.76
N PRO A 311 -7.78 -20.59 -37.94
CA PRO A 311 -7.43 -21.47 -39.05
C PRO A 311 -5.99 -21.30 -39.54
N LYS A 312 -5.41 -20.09 -39.45
CA LYS A 312 -4.03 -19.83 -39.89
C LYS A 312 -3.01 -20.59 -39.06
N LEU A 313 -3.36 -21.04 -37.85
CA LEU A 313 -2.45 -21.81 -37.03
C LEU A 313 -2.54 -23.32 -37.32
N GLU A 314 -3.53 -23.82 -38.09
CA GLU A 314 -3.78 -25.27 -38.28
C GLU A 314 -2.55 -26.08 -38.72
N GLY A 315 -2.43 -27.33 -38.27
CA GLY A 315 -1.30 -28.21 -38.58
C GLY A 315 0.03 -27.87 -37.89
N TRP A 316 0.06 -26.88 -36.98
CA TRP A 316 1.24 -26.55 -36.18
C TRP A 316 1.11 -27.04 -34.74
N GLU A 317 2.17 -27.72 -34.25
CA GLU A 317 2.25 -28.30 -32.91
C GLU A 317 3.14 -27.48 -31.94
N GLY A 318 3.55 -26.27 -32.35
CA GLY A 318 4.45 -25.42 -31.56
C GLY A 318 3.74 -24.48 -30.58
N PHE A 319 2.40 -24.45 -30.54
CA PHE A 319 1.66 -23.60 -29.63
C PHE A 319 1.74 -24.11 -28.20
N GLY A 320 2.15 -23.24 -27.26
CA GLY A 320 2.45 -23.59 -25.87
C GLY A 320 1.73 -22.72 -24.85
N VAL A 321 1.34 -23.31 -23.72
CA VAL A 321 0.69 -22.63 -22.60
C VAL A 321 1.37 -23.02 -21.29
N VAL A 322 1.67 -22.05 -20.43
CA VAL A 322 2.20 -22.30 -19.08
C VAL A 322 1.05 -22.47 -18.08
N VAL A 323 1.16 -23.45 -17.18
CA VAL A 323 0.21 -23.71 -16.07
C VAL A 323 0.98 -23.72 -14.75
N GLN A 324 0.47 -22.98 -13.76
CA GLN A 324 1.12 -22.82 -12.46
C GLN A 324 0.47 -23.72 -11.39
N ALA A 325 1.18 -24.76 -10.97
CA ALA A 325 0.71 -25.77 -10.02
C ALA A 325 0.40 -25.22 -8.60
N TYR A 326 0.97 -24.08 -8.21
CA TYR A 326 0.66 -23.44 -6.93
C TYR A 326 -0.78 -22.90 -6.84
N GLN A 327 -1.50 -22.78 -7.96
CA GLN A 327 -2.89 -22.37 -7.98
C GLN A 327 -3.80 -23.58 -7.80
N ARG A 328 -4.89 -23.40 -7.05
CA ARG A 328 -5.93 -24.41 -6.84
C ARG A 328 -6.65 -24.81 -8.14
N ARG A 329 -6.52 -23.96 -9.17
CA ARG A 329 -7.14 -24.10 -10.49
C ARG A 329 -6.35 -24.99 -11.46
N ALA A 330 -5.08 -25.26 -11.20
CA ALA A 330 -4.15 -25.86 -12.17
C ALA A 330 -4.63 -27.19 -12.77
N PRO A 331 -5.16 -28.17 -11.99
CA PRO A 331 -5.65 -29.42 -12.56
C PRO A 331 -6.80 -29.21 -13.57
N TYR A 332 -7.70 -28.27 -13.28
CA TYR A 332 -8.85 -27.96 -14.12
C TYR A 332 -8.48 -27.20 -15.39
N VAL A 333 -7.43 -26.36 -15.33
CA VAL A 333 -6.86 -25.70 -16.52
C VAL A 333 -6.30 -26.75 -17.48
N ILE A 334 -5.62 -27.79 -16.98
CA ILE A 334 -5.11 -28.89 -17.82
C ILE A 334 -6.26 -29.64 -18.50
N ASP A 335 -7.36 -29.92 -17.78
CA ASP A 335 -8.54 -30.56 -18.36
C ASP A 335 -9.17 -29.70 -19.47
N TRP A 336 -9.26 -28.39 -19.25
CA TRP A 336 -9.75 -27.45 -20.26
C TRP A 336 -8.85 -27.42 -21.50
N LEU A 337 -7.53 -27.32 -21.32
CA LEU A 337 -6.56 -27.34 -22.41
C LEU A 337 -6.62 -28.64 -23.22
N ALA A 338 -6.68 -29.79 -22.55
CA ALA A 338 -6.80 -31.09 -23.21
C ALA A 338 -8.12 -31.22 -23.99
N THR A 339 -9.22 -30.71 -23.43
CA THR A 339 -10.53 -30.71 -24.10
C THR A 339 -10.51 -29.83 -25.35
N LEU A 340 -9.97 -28.60 -25.25
CA LEU A 340 -9.84 -27.68 -26.38
C LEU A 340 -8.91 -28.24 -27.46
N ALA A 341 -7.78 -28.81 -27.06
CA ALA A 341 -6.81 -29.41 -27.97
C ALA A 341 -7.42 -30.59 -28.77
N ARG A 342 -8.24 -31.43 -28.10
CA ARG A 342 -8.98 -32.52 -28.77
C ARG A 342 -10.06 -32.01 -29.71
N GLU A 343 -10.83 -31.00 -29.31
CA GLU A 343 -11.83 -30.36 -30.18
C GLU A 343 -11.16 -29.82 -31.45
N ARG A 344 -10.02 -29.14 -31.30
CA ARG A 344 -9.26 -28.55 -32.42
C ARG A 344 -8.36 -29.55 -33.15
N ARG A 345 -8.30 -30.80 -32.68
CA ARG A 345 -7.39 -31.86 -33.19
C ARG A 345 -5.95 -31.38 -33.36
N ARG A 346 -5.47 -30.60 -32.39
CA ARG A 346 -4.11 -30.05 -32.37
C ARG A 346 -3.40 -30.56 -31.15
N ARG A 347 -2.19 -31.09 -31.33
CA ARG A 347 -1.28 -31.33 -30.21
C ARG A 347 -0.62 -30.02 -29.79
N ILE A 348 -0.67 -29.70 -28.50
CA ILE A 348 -0.11 -28.45 -27.94
C ILE A 348 0.98 -28.74 -26.90
N MET A 349 1.87 -27.78 -26.69
CA MET A 349 2.87 -27.83 -25.64
C MET A 349 2.26 -27.30 -24.34
N VAL A 350 2.45 -27.98 -23.21
CA VAL A 350 2.01 -27.46 -21.91
C VAL A 350 3.16 -27.49 -20.92
N ARG A 351 3.58 -26.30 -20.49
CA ARG A 351 4.64 -26.13 -19.51
C ARG A 351 4.04 -26.06 -18.10
N LEU A 352 4.34 -27.07 -17.28
CA LEU A 352 3.99 -27.08 -15.87
C LEU A 352 5.11 -26.46 -15.04
N VAL A 353 4.79 -25.36 -14.35
CA VAL A 353 5.66 -24.70 -13.37
C VAL A 353 5.01 -24.78 -11.98
N LYS A 354 5.75 -24.46 -10.91
CA LYS A 354 5.13 -24.23 -9.60
C LYS A 354 4.35 -22.90 -9.60
N GLY A 355 5.06 -21.78 -9.65
CA GLY A 355 4.50 -20.43 -9.67
C GLY A 355 5.54 -19.39 -9.26
N ALA A 356 5.35 -18.13 -9.65
CA ALA A 356 6.35 -17.06 -9.52
C ALA A 356 5.85 -15.82 -8.76
N TYR A 357 4.59 -15.79 -8.34
CA TYR A 357 3.91 -14.60 -7.79
C TYR A 357 3.30 -14.82 -6.40
N TRP A 358 3.77 -15.85 -5.68
CA TRP A 358 3.07 -16.38 -4.50
C TRP A 358 2.83 -15.34 -3.41
N ASP A 359 3.86 -14.59 -3.03
CA ASP A 359 3.77 -13.52 -2.03
C ASP A 359 2.84 -12.38 -2.45
N GLY A 360 2.89 -12.00 -3.74
CA GLY A 360 1.96 -11.04 -4.36
C GLY A 360 0.51 -11.50 -4.26
N GLU A 361 0.23 -12.78 -4.50
CA GLU A 361 -1.12 -13.35 -4.37
C GLU A 361 -1.60 -13.39 -2.92
N ILE A 362 -0.72 -13.70 -1.95
CA ILE A 362 -1.06 -13.64 -0.52
C ILE A 362 -1.42 -12.20 -0.13
N LYS A 363 -0.55 -11.23 -0.47
CA LYS A 363 -0.78 -9.80 -0.17
C LYS A 363 -2.06 -9.29 -0.84
N ARG A 364 -2.28 -9.58 -2.12
CA ARG A 364 -3.47 -9.15 -2.88
C ARG A 364 -4.75 -9.64 -2.20
N ALA A 365 -4.83 -10.94 -1.89
CA ALA A 365 -6.02 -11.50 -1.25
C ALA A 365 -6.31 -10.87 0.12
N GLN A 366 -5.28 -10.58 0.93
CA GLN A 366 -5.41 -9.88 2.21
C GLN A 366 -5.88 -8.43 2.05
N VAL A 367 -5.26 -7.67 1.15
CA VAL A 367 -5.67 -6.28 0.86
C VAL A 367 -7.13 -6.23 0.39
N MET A 368 -7.53 -7.18 -0.46
CA MET A 368 -8.89 -7.26 -0.97
C MET A 368 -9.89 -7.84 0.03
N GLY A 369 -9.45 -8.50 1.11
CA GLY A 369 -10.37 -9.15 2.07
C GLY A 369 -11.14 -10.32 1.48
N LEU A 370 -10.50 -11.09 0.59
CA LEU A 370 -11.11 -12.25 -0.07
C LEU A 370 -11.39 -13.40 0.91
N GLN A 371 -12.30 -14.31 0.55
CA GLN A 371 -12.66 -15.45 1.39
C GLN A 371 -11.51 -16.44 1.60
N SER A 372 -10.64 -16.60 0.60
CA SER A 372 -9.47 -17.48 0.65
C SER A 372 -8.38 -16.98 -0.28
N TYR A 373 -7.34 -17.81 -0.48
CA TYR A 373 -6.24 -17.53 -1.40
C TYR A 373 -6.43 -18.26 -2.74
N PRO A 374 -6.04 -17.65 -3.88
CA PRO A 374 -6.03 -18.34 -5.17
C PRO A 374 -4.91 -19.40 -5.31
N VAL A 375 -4.00 -19.41 -4.33
CA VAL A 375 -2.82 -20.26 -4.25
C VAL A 375 -2.84 -21.13 -2.98
N PHE A 376 -2.06 -22.21 -2.97
CA PHE A 376 -1.78 -22.96 -1.74
C PHE A 376 -0.90 -22.13 -0.79
N THR A 377 -1.10 -22.28 0.51
CA THR A 377 -0.40 -21.51 1.55
C THR A 377 0.85 -22.23 2.09
N ARG A 378 1.09 -23.47 1.64
CA ARG A 378 2.27 -24.28 1.96
C ARG A 378 2.98 -24.72 0.69
N LYS A 379 4.31 -24.76 0.72
CA LYS A 379 5.11 -25.27 -0.40
C LYS A 379 4.85 -26.75 -0.64
N THR A 380 4.80 -27.60 0.40
CA THR A 380 4.51 -29.04 0.22
C THR A 380 3.20 -29.29 -0.53
N LEU A 381 2.15 -28.48 -0.30
CA LEU A 381 0.88 -28.61 -1.03
C LEU A 381 1.00 -28.23 -2.51
N THR A 382 1.85 -27.25 -2.83
CA THR A 382 2.21 -26.94 -4.23
C THR A 382 2.94 -28.11 -4.89
N ASP A 383 3.79 -28.83 -4.16
CA ASP A 383 4.50 -30.00 -4.68
C ASP A 383 3.55 -31.17 -4.97
N VAL A 384 2.60 -31.43 -4.07
CA VAL A 384 1.51 -32.40 -4.31
C VAL A 384 0.68 -31.99 -5.53
N SER A 385 0.36 -30.70 -5.66
CA SER A 385 -0.36 -30.18 -6.84
C SER A 385 0.42 -30.38 -8.13
N TYR A 386 1.73 -30.14 -8.12
CA TYR A 386 2.59 -30.36 -9.27
C TYR A 386 2.58 -31.85 -9.67
N GLN A 387 2.66 -32.76 -8.70
CA GLN A 387 2.59 -34.21 -8.96
C GLN A 387 1.23 -34.63 -9.57
N ALA A 388 0.11 -34.15 -9.01
CA ALA A 388 -1.22 -34.41 -9.56
C ALA A 388 -1.37 -33.88 -10.99
N CYS A 389 -0.93 -32.65 -11.23
CA CYS A 389 -0.93 -32.02 -12.55
C CYS A 389 -0.04 -32.80 -13.53
N ALA A 390 1.12 -33.30 -13.09
CA ALA A 390 2.02 -34.06 -13.95
C ALA A 390 1.42 -35.40 -14.40
N LYS A 391 0.76 -36.12 -13.48
CA LYS A 391 -0.01 -37.33 -13.84
C LYS A 391 -1.09 -37.01 -14.87
N LYS A 392 -1.81 -35.90 -14.68
CA LYS A 392 -2.86 -35.47 -15.60
C LYS A 392 -2.31 -35.10 -16.99
N LEU A 393 -1.13 -34.48 -17.06
CA LEU A 393 -0.45 -34.22 -18.34
C LEU A 393 -0.04 -35.51 -19.04
N PHE A 394 0.53 -36.49 -18.32
CA PHE A 394 0.86 -37.80 -18.90
C PHE A 394 -0.37 -38.56 -19.38
N ALA A 395 -1.49 -38.47 -18.66
CA ALA A 395 -2.77 -39.06 -19.07
C ALA A 395 -3.35 -38.44 -20.36
N ASN A 396 -2.86 -37.26 -20.76
CA ASN A 396 -3.25 -36.55 -21.99
C ASN A 396 -2.08 -36.42 -22.98
N ALA A 397 -1.04 -37.25 -22.88
CA ALA A 397 0.15 -37.18 -23.73
C ALA A 397 -0.11 -37.47 -25.22
N ASP A 398 -1.30 -38.00 -25.55
CA ASP A 398 -1.80 -38.18 -26.91
C ASP A 398 -2.04 -36.84 -27.64
N ILE A 399 -2.45 -35.81 -26.89
CA ILE A 399 -2.84 -34.49 -27.43
C ILE A 399 -2.09 -33.32 -26.77
N ILE A 400 -1.30 -33.60 -25.75
CA ILE A 400 -0.41 -32.64 -25.11
C ILE A 400 1.02 -33.15 -25.20
N TYR A 401 1.96 -32.26 -25.49
CA TYR A 401 3.39 -32.46 -25.28
C TYR A 401 3.77 -31.87 -23.91
N PRO A 402 3.98 -32.70 -22.87
CA PRO A 402 4.23 -32.20 -21.53
C PRO A 402 5.65 -31.62 -21.39
N GLN A 403 5.75 -30.46 -20.76
CA GLN A 403 7.03 -29.83 -20.44
C GLN A 403 7.09 -29.53 -18.93
N PHE A 404 7.97 -30.20 -18.21
CA PHE A 404 8.04 -30.09 -16.75
C PHE A 404 9.19 -29.18 -16.33
N ALA A 405 8.86 -27.93 -16.00
CA ALA A 405 9.82 -26.95 -15.53
C ALA A 405 10.02 -27.06 -14.01
N THR A 406 11.20 -27.52 -13.58
CA THR A 406 11.55 -27.68 -12.16
C THR A 406 13.05 -27.80 -11.96
N HIS A 407 13.56 -27.23 -10.87
CA HIS A 407 14.93 -27.45 -10.40
C HIS A 407 14.99 -28.41 -9.20
N ASN A 408 13.84 -28.89 -8.73
CA ASN A 408 13.75 -29.82 -7.61
C ASN A 408 14.02 -31.25 -8.11
N ALA A 409 15.08 -31.88 -7.57
CA ALA A 409 15.52 -33.20 -8.01
C ALA A 409 14.48 -34.30 -7.74
N LEU A 410 13.76 -34.24 -6.61
CA LEU A 410 12.69 -35.18 -6.32
C LEU A 410 11.55 -35.03 -7.31
N THR A 411 11.11 -33.80 -7.59
CA THR A 411 10.08 -33.55 -8.60
C THR A 411 10.50 -34.06 -9.99
N ALA A 412 11.74 -33.80 -10.41
CA ALA A 412 12.24 -34.28 -11.69
C ALA A 412 12.34 -35.81 -11.77
N ALA A 413 12.79 -36.46 -10.68
CA ALA A 413 12.84 -37.91 -10.58
C ALA A 413 11.43 -38.52 -10.59
N LEU A 414 10.49 -37.96 -9.82
CA LEU A 414 9.09 -38.39 -9.82
C LEU A 414 8.48 -38.30 -11.22
N VAL A 415 8.67 -37.18 -11.93
CA VAL A 415 8.21 -37.04 -13.32
C VAL A 415 8.77 -38.14 -14.22
N ARG A 416 10.07 -38.46 -14.10
CA ARG A 416 10.70 -39.53 -14.86
C ARG A 416 10.08 -40.90 -14.57
N GLU A 417 9.90 -41.23 -13.29
CA GLU A 417 9.33 -42.52 -12.89
C GLU A 417 7.83 -42.61 -13.26
N MET A 418 7.08 -41.50 -13.18
CA MET A 418 5.66 -41.42 -13.57
C MET A 418 5.43 -41.50 -15.07
N ALA A 419 6.43 -41.14 -15.90
CA ALA A 419 6.29 -41.15 -17.35
C ALA A 419 5.95 -42.56 -17.88
N GLY A 420 6.47 -43.61 -17.23
CA GLY A 420 6.23 -45.01 -17.61
C GLY A 420 6.56 -45.25 -19.08
N GLY A 421 5.54 -45.54 -19.90
CA GLY A 421 5.70 -45.76 -21.35
C GLY A 421 5.76 -44.49 -22.21
N VAL A 422 5.47 -43.31 -21.66
CA VAL A 422 5.46 -42.05 -22.40
C VAL A 422 6.89 -41.58 -22.65
N LYS A 423 7.29 -41.52 -23.93
CA LYS A 423 8.64 -41.09 -24.35
C LYS A 423 8.71 -39.64 -24.83
N GLU A 424 7.56 -39.05 -25.16
CA GLU A 424 7.48 -37.70 -25.72
C GLU A 424 7.09 -36.67 -24.67
N TYR A 425 8.08 -36.24 -23.90
CA TYR A 425 8.01 -35.13 -22.97
C TYR A 425 9.41 -34.51 -22.81
N GLU A 426 9.50 -33.36 -22.17
CA GLU A 426 10.77 -32.75 -21.78
C GLU A 426 10.75 -32.22 -20.36
N LEU A 427 11.93 -32.12 -19.77
CA LEU A 427 12.17 -31.32 -18.57
C LEU A 427 12.61 -29.92 -18.98
N GLN A 428 12.43 -28.94 -18.11
CA GLN A 428 12.92 -27.58 -18.35
C GLN A 428 13.59 -27.00 -17.12
N ARG A 429 14.60 -26.16 -17.37
CA ARG A 429 15.29 -25.37 -16.34
C ARG A 429 15.43 -23.93 -16.77
N LEU A 430 15.79 -23.08 -15.82
CA LEU A 430 16.26 -21.74 -16.12
C LEU A 430 17.75 -21.72 -16.48
N HIS A 431 18.15 -20.82 -17.37
CA HIS A 431 19.57 -20.46 -17.53
C HIS A 431 20.17 -19.98 -16.21
N GLY A 432 21.45 -20.28 -15.97
CA GLY A 432 22.14 -19.98 -14.71
C GLY A 432 21.73 -20.86 -13.51
N MET A 433 20.71 -21.73 -13.62
CA MET A 433 20.19 -22.48 -12.46
C MET A 433 19.88 -23.95 -12.76
N GLY A 434 20.24 -24.85 -11.85
CA GLY A 434 19.93 -26.29 -11.97
C GLY A 434 20.72 -27.02 -13.08
N GLU A 435 21.87 -26.49 -13.52
CA GLU A 435 22.67 -27.09 -14.59
C GLU A 435 23.15 -28.51 -14.24
N ALA A 436 23.66 -28.72 -13.02
CA ALA A 436 24.16 -30.03 -12.58
C ALA A 436 23.07 -31.12 -12.62
N LEU A 437 21.85 -30.77 -12.21
CA LEU A 437 20.68 -31.66 -12.26
C LEU A 437 20.35 -32.05 -13.70
N HIS A 438 20.20 -31.06 -14.56
CA HIS A 438 19.78 -31.30 -15.93
C HIS A 438 20.88 -31.94 -16.80
N ASP A 439 22.16 -31.66 -16.55
CA ASP A 439 23.27 -32.37 -17.19
C ASP A 439 23.23 -33.88 -16.84
N SER A 440 22.87 -34.21 -15.60
CA SER A 440 22.70 -35.61 -15.16
C SER A 440 21.48 -36.27 -15.81
N LEU A 441 20.37 -35.53 -15.94
CA LEU A 441 19.14 -36.02 -16.58
C LEU A 441 19.31 -36.21 -18.10
N LEU A 442 20.06 -35.32 -18.77
CA LEU A 442 20.45 -35.47 -20.17
C LEU A 442 21.29 -36.73 -20.38
N LYS A 443 22.29 -36.97 -19.50
CA LYS A 443 23.10 -38.22 -19.53
C LYS A 443 22.24 -39.47 -19.30
N ALA A 444 21.15 -39.36 -18.54
CA ALA A 444 20.15 -40.41 -18.36
C ALA A 444 19.18 -40.56 -19.55
N GLY A 445 19.39 -39.82 -20.65
CA GLY A 445 18.62 -39.95 -21.89
C GLY A 445 17.34 -39.10 -21.96
N LEU A 446 17.11 -38.20 -21.01
CA LEU A 446 15.96 -37.30 -21.03
C LEU A 446 16.22 -36.06 -21.90
N LYS A 447 15.15 -35.42 -22.39
CA LYS A 447 15.23 -34.10 -23.04
C LYS A 447 15.18 -32.99 -21.99
N SER A 448 15.97 -31.94 -22.20
CA SER A 448 15.93 -30.75 -21.36
C SER A 448 15.95 -29.46 -22.18
N ARG A 449 15.03 -28.54 -21.90
CA ARG A 449 15.00 -27.19 -22.46
C ARG A 449 15.46 -26.14 -21.45
N ILE A 450 16.28 -25.19 -21.88
CA ILE A 450 16.70 -24.04 -21.08
C ILE A 450 15.77 -22.86 -21.41
N TYR A 451 15.05 -22.37 -20.41
CA TYR A 451 14.40 -21.06 -20.44
C TYR A 451 15.48 -20.00 -20.24
N ALA A 452 15.77 -19.24 -21.29
CA ALA A 452 16.95 -18.38 -21.39
C ALA A 452 16.54 -16.90 -21.48
N PRO A 453 16.78 -16.11 -20.42
CA PRO A 453 16.55 -14.67 -20.45
C PRO A 453 17.46 -13.98 -21.46
N VAL A 454 16.92 -13.01 -22.17
CA VAL A 454 17.58 -12.20 -23.21
C VAL A 454 17.13 -10.76 -23.05
N GLY A 455 18.09 -9.85 -22.87
CA GLY A 455 17.81 -8.42 -22.77
C GLY A 455 18.94 -7.65 -22.12
N GLY A 456 18.87 -6.34 -22.21
CA GLY A 456 19.87 -5.45 -21.63
C GLY A 456 19.87 -5.49 -20.10
N HIS A 457 20.93 -4.94 -19.52
CA HIS A 457 21.09 -4.84 -18.07
C HIS A 457 19.94 -4.09 -17.39
N LYS A 458 19.29 -3.11 -18.05
CA LYS A 458 18.19 -2.33 -17.45
C LYS A 458 16.90 -3.14 -17.33
N GLU A 459 16.63 -4.01 -18.30
CA GLU A 459 15.48 -4.90 -18.37
C GLU A 459 15.64 -6.12 -17.44
N LEU A 460 16.87 -6.57 -17.20
CA LEU A 460 17.19 -7.72 -16.34
C LEU A 460 16.85 -7.52 -14.87
N LEU A 461 17.04 -6.33 -14.33
CA LEU A 461 17.18 -6.14 -12.88
C LEU A 461 15.92 -6.40 -12.02
N PRO A 462 14.69 -6.00 -12.39
CA PRO A 462 13.49 -6.37 -11.63
C PRO A 462 13.22 -7.87 -11.69
N TYR A 463 13.47 -8.46 -12.87
CA TYR A 463 13.39 -9.89 -13.09
C TYR A 463 14.40 -10.64 -12.23
N LEU A 464 15.62 -10.11 -12.09
CA LEU A 464 16.69 -10.74 -11.30
C LEU A 464 16.32 -10.85 -9.83
N VAL A 465 15.74 -9.80 -9.21
CA VAL A 465 15.32 -9.87 -7.80
C VAL A 465 14.24 -10.91 -7.60
N ARG A 466 13.18 -10.92 -8.44
CA ARG A 466 12.13 -11.95 -8.38
C ARG A 466 12.74 -13.35 -8.53
N ARG A 467 13.67 -13.52 -9.47
CA ARG A 467 14.29 -14.81 -9.76
C ARG A 467 15.16 -15.33 -8.62
N LEU A 468 15.86 -14.42 -7.95
CA LEU A 468 16.66 -14.76 -6.77
C LEU A 468 15.76 -15.09 -5.58
N LEU A 469 14.63 -14.40 -5.39
CA LEU A 469 13.67 -14.74 -4.34
C LEU A 469 13.03 -16.12 -4.56
N GLU A 470 12.63 -16.46 -5.80
CA GLU A 470 12.07 -17.77 -6.15
C GLU A 470 12.97 -18.95 -5.73
N ASN A 471 14.28 -18.77 -5.79
CA ASN A 471 15.25 -19.84 -5.60
C ASN A 471 16.09 -19.69 -4.33
N GLY A 472 16.09 -18.51 -3.71
CA GLY A 472 16.81 -18.18 -2.50
C GLY A 472 16.00 -18.42 -1.23
N ALA A 473 14.68 -18.60 -1.30
CA ALA A 473 13.83 -18.89 -0.14
C ALA A 473 14.32 -20.10 0.68
N ASN A 474 14.08 -20.12 2.00
CA ASN A 474 14.50 -21.24 2.86
C ASN A 474 13.84 -22.58 2.46
N SER A 475 12.63 -22.52 1.91
CA SER A 475 11.89 -23.66 1.37
C SER A 475 12.29 -24.04 -0.07
N SER A 476 13.19 -23.28 -0.72
CA SER A 476 13.69 -23.57 -2.06
C SER A 476 14.64 -24.76 -2.05
N PHE A 477 14.41 -25.71 -2.95
CA PHE A 477 15.29 -26.88 -3.13
C PHE A 477 16.73 -26.47 -3.47
N VAL A 478 16.93 -25.40 -4.26
CA VAL A 478 18.28 -24.95 -4.67
C VAL A 478 19.08 -24.50 -3.45
N ASN A 479 18.43 -23.86 -2.47
CA ASN A 479 19.06 -23.44 -1.22
C ASN A 479 19.38 -24.67 -0.33
N GLN A 480 18.40 -25.56 -0.16
CA GLN A 480 18.55 -26.78 0.66
C GLN A 480 19.61 -27.76 0.11
N LEU A 481 19.79 -27.82 -1.22
CA LEU A 481 20.72 -28.73 -1.89
C LEU A 481 22.15 -28.61 -1.37
N PHE A 482 22.61 -27.38 -1.11
CA PHE A 482 23.99 -27.07 -0.72
C PHE A 482 24.17 -26.81 0.78
N ASP A 483 23.10 -26.91 1.56
CA ASP A 483 23.15 -26.81 3.02
C ASP A 483 23.73 -28.12 3.60
N PRO A 484 24.92 -28.09 4.23
CA PRO A 484 25.52 -29.29 4.81
C PRO A 484 24.79 -29.80 6.06
N ASP A 485 24.01 -28.95 6.73
CA ASP A 485 23.32 -29.29 7.98
C ASP A 485 21.99 -30.00 7.75
N LEU A 486 21.42 -29.91 6.54
CA LEU A 486 20.19 -30.61 6.15
C LEU A 486 20.46 -32.07 5.72
N PRO A 487 19.83 -33.07 6.36
CA PRO A 487 19.86 -34.46 5.92
C PRO A 487 19.30 -34.62 4.50
N ILE A 488 19.93 -35.50 3.71
CA ILE A 488 19.48 -35.76 2.33
C ILE A 488 18.07 -36.34 2.31
N ASP A 489 17.75 -37.20 3.28
CA ASP A 489 16.44 -37.85 3.38
C ASP A 489 15.31 -36.85 3.59
N ASP A 490 15.57 -35.72 4.28
CA ASP A 490 14.60 -34.63 4.45
C ASP A 490 14.42 -33.83 3.14
N ILE A 491 15.50 -33.62 2.38
CA ILE A 491 15.46 -32.90 1.08
C ILE A 491 14.66 -33.67 0.03
N VAL A 492 14.67 -35.01 0.10
CA VAL A 492 13.96 -35.90 -0.83
C VAL A 492 12.74 -36.57 -0.20
N ALA A 493 12.22 -36.00 0.90
CA ALA A 493 11.02 -36.48 1.55
C ALA A 493 9.80 -36.44 0.61
N ASP A 494 8.90 -37.41 0.75
CA ASP A 494 7.74 -37.56 -0.12
C ASP A 494 6.68 -36.51 0.23
N PRO A 495 6.38 -35.55 -0.68
CA PRO A 495 5.45 -34.47 -0.38
C PRO A 495 4.02 -34.97 -0.13
N VAL A 496 3.64 -36.15 -0.66
CA VAL A 496 2.31 -36.73 -0.42
C VAL A 496 2.20 -37.25 1.02
N GLU A 497 3.24 -37.90 1.54
CA GLU A 497 3.25 -38.38 2.92
C GLU A 497 3.40 -37.22 3.91
N GLU A 498 4.22 -36.21 3.60
CA GLU A 498 4.30 -34.97 4.37
C GLU A 498 2.93 -34.29 4.46
N ALA A 499 2.25 -34.13 3.32
CA ALA A 499 0.93 -33.49 3.27
C ALA A 499 -0.13 -34.27 4.07
N ARG A 500 -0.06 -35.61 4.08
CA ARG A 500 -0.95 -36.46 4.91
C ARG A 500 -0.65 -36.34 6.40
N ALA A 501 0.60 -36.05 6.77
CA ALA A 501 1.00 -35.85 8.16
C ALA A 501 0.63 -34.46 8.71
N LEU A 502 0.21 -33.52 7.85
CA LEU A 502 -0.21 -32.19 8.27
C LEU A 502 -1.46 -32.26 9.16
N LYS A 503 -1.40 -31.55 10.30
CA LYS A 503 -2.57 -31.37 11.18
C LYS A 503 -3.64 -30.47 10.56
N SER A 504 -3.22 -29.54 9.69
CA SER A 504 -4.07 -28.58 8.99
C SER A 504 -3.46 -28.28 7.63
N ALA A 505 -4.30 -28.26 6.59
CA ALA A 505 -3.87 -27.94 5.22
C ALA A 505 -3.42 -26.46 5.11
N PRO A 506 -4.22 -25.45 5.49
CA PRO A 506 -3.74 -24.07 5.55
C PRO A 506 -2.51 -23.89 6.45
N ASN A 507 -1.59 -23.00 6.07
CA ASN A 507 -0.47 -22.59 6.91
C ASN A 507 -0.98 -21.71 8.08
N PRO A 508 -0.83 -22.12 9.36
CA PRO A 508 -1.31 -21.35 10.51
C PRO A 508 -0.54 -20.03 10.73
N ALA A 509 0.65 -19.88 10.14
CA ALA A 509 1.42 -18.64 10.20
C ALA A 509 0.92 -17.57 9.19
N ILE A 510 0.06 -17.97 8.24
CA ILE A 510 -0.55 -17.07 7.26
C ILE A 510 -2.03 -16.91 7.64
N PRO A 511 -2.43 -15.79 8.25
CA PRO A 511 -3.82 -15.59 8.65
C PRO A 511 -4.71 -15.56 7.41
N SER A 512 -5.93 -16.12 7.50
CA SER A 512 -6.88 -16.02 6.37
C SER A 512 -7.12 -14.56 6.00
N PRO A 513 -7.43 -14.23 4.73
CA PRO A 513 -7.48 -12.84 4.31
C PRO A 513 -8.55 -12.03 5.07
N ARG A 514 -9.69 -12.64 5.40
CA ARG A 514 -10.74 -12.01 6.23
C ARG A 514 -10.39 -11.94 7.71
N ASP A 515 -9.62 -12.89 8.25
CA ASP A 515 -9.21 -12.91 9.66
C ASP A 515 -7.76 -12.40 9.85
N LEU A 516 -7.39 -11.38 9.09
CA LEU A 516 -6.06 -10.76 9.13
C LEU A 516 -5.67 -10.28 10.54
N PHE A 517 -6.65 -9.99 11.40
CA PHE A 517 -6.44 -9.47 12.75
C PHE A 517 -6.54 -10.54 13.86
N GLY A 518 -6.45 -11.83 13.51
CA GLY A 518 -6.29 -12.94 14.46
C GLY A 518 -7.44 -13.06 15.46
N GLY A 519 -8.68 -13.00 14.98
CA GLY A 519 -9.89 -13.13 15.78
C GLY A 519 -10.30 -11.88 16.57
N THR A 520 -9.51 -10.78 16.53
CA THR A 520 -9.89 -9.53 17.21
C THR A 520 -11.05 -8.82 16.53
N ARG A 521 -11.08 -8.86 15.19
CA ARG A 521 -12.19 -8.47 14.31
C ARG A 521 -11.95 -9.05 12.93
N LEU A 522 -13.01 -9.23 12.14
CA LEU A 522 -12.89 -9.53 10.72
C LEU A 522 -12.62 -8.25 9.90
N LEU A 523 -11.86 -8.40 8.84
CA LEU A 523 -11.77 -7.42 7.75
C LEU A 523 -13.08 -7.47 6.94
N ALA A 524 -13.47 -6.33 6.37
CA ALA A 524 -14.61 -6.26 5.46
C ALA A 524 -14.43 -7.21 4.25
N GLU A 525 -15.53 -7.87 3.87
CA GLU A 525 -15.59 -8.76 2.71
C GLU A 525 -15.13 -8.07 1.42
N GLY A 526 -14.36 -8.80 0.60
CA GLY A 526 -13.93 -8.38 -0.72
C GLY A 526 -14.76 -8.97 -1.84
N TRP A 527 -14.89 -8.21 -2.92
CA TRP A 527 -15.39 -8.69 -4.21
C TRP A 527 -14.26 -8.58 -5.22
N ASP A 528 -13.90 -9.70 -5.86
CA ASP A 528 -12.82 -9.72 -6.86
C ASP A 528 -13.37 -9.33 -8.22
N GLU A 529 -13.23 -8.07 -8.62
CA GLU A 529 -13.68 -7.56 -9.91
C GLU A 529 -12.91 -8.13 -11.11
N THR A 530 -11.87 -8.93 -10.87
CA THR A 530 -11.13 -9.65 -11.92
C THR A 530 -11.66 -11.07 -12.15
N ASP A 531 -12.50 -11.58 -11.24
CA ASP A 531 -13.25 -12.81 -11.43
C ASP A 531 -14.48 -12.55 -12.32
N PRO A 532 -14.64 -13.27 -13.44
CA PRO A 532 -15.73 -13.03 -14.38
C PRO A 532 -17.14 -13.08 -13.79
N ASP A 533 -17.40 -14.07 -12.92
CA ASP A 533 -18.74 -14.30 -12.37
C ASP A 533 -19.07 -13.16 -11.38
N THR A 534 -18.09 -12.76 -10.58
CA THR A 534 -18.18 -11.59 -9.69
C THR A 534 -18.31 -10.28 -10.47
N ALA A 535 -17.54 -10.10 -11.54
CA ALA A 535 -17.58 -8.90 -12.38
C ALA A 535 -18.92 -8.72 -13.11
N GLU A 536 -19.53 -9.81 -13.58
CA GLU A 536 -20.87 -9.82 -14.15
C GLU A 536 -21.93 -9.45 -13.10
N GLN A 537 -21.86 -10.09 -11.92
CA GLN A 537 -22.74 -9.78 -10.80
C GLN A 537 -22.68 -8.29 -10.42
N LEU A 538 -21.48 -7.72 -10.27
CA LEU A 538 -21.28 -6.32 -9.92
C LEU A 538 -21.86 -5.36 -10.96
N GLN A 539 -21.64 -5.63 -12.26
CA GLN A 539 -22.19 -4.82 -13.34
C GLN A 539 -23.72 -4.89 -13.39
N LEU A 540 -24.31 -6.08 -13.17
CA LEU A 540 -25.76 -6.25 -13.08
C LEU A 540 -26.34 -5.49 -11.87
N ALA A 541 -25.68 -5.57 -10.71
CA ALA A 541 -26.10 -4.89 -9.49
C ALA A 541 -26.11 -3.36 -9.66
N VAL A 542 -25.04 -2.78 -10.21
CA VAL A 542 -24.93 -1.33 -10.41
C VAL A 542 -25.81 -0.84 -11.58
N GLY A 543 -25.95 -1.66 -12.61
CA GLY A 543 -26.79 -1.37 -13.78
C GLY A 543 -28.29 -1.40 -13.51
N ALA A 544 -28.74 -2.12 -12.47
CA ALA A 544 -30.15 -2.17 -12.08
C ALA A 544 -30.70 -0.78 -11.71
N ALA A 545 -32.03 -0.63 -11.74
CA ALA A 545 -32.69 0.59 -11.28
C ALA A 545 -32.68 0.67 -9.74
N VAL A 546 -32.41 1.86 -9.20
CA VAL A 546 -32.53 2.10 -7.74
C VAL A 546 -34.00 2.04 -7.36
N GLU A 547 -34.31 1.35 -6.25
CA GLU A 547 -35.67 1.30 -5.73
C GLU A 547 -36.15 2.72 -5.37
N ARG A 548 -37.25 3.15 -6.00
CA ARG A 548 -37.83 4.47 -5.75
C ARG A 548 -38.55 4.47 -4.41
N ARG A 549 -38.00 5.21 -3.44
CA ARG A 549 -38.61 5.46 -2.14
C ARG A 549 -38.72 6.95 -1.89
N ARG A 550 -39.55 7.33 -0.92
CA ARG A 550 -39.57 8.69 -0.39
C ARG A 550 -38.42 8.85 0.60
N TYR A 551 -37.60 9.87 0.37
CA TYR A 551 -36.48 10.25 1.22
C TYR A 551 -36.77 11.60 1.87
N GLY A 552 -36.20 11.83 3.05
CA GLY A 552 -36.49 13.00 3.86
C GLY A 552 -35.90 12.88 5.25
N PRO A 553 -36.11 13.86 6.14
CA PRO A 553 -35.58 13.81 7.49
C PRO A 553 -36.15 12.62 8.26
N LEU A 554 -35.27 11.87 8.91
CA LEU A 554 -35.63 10.76 9.80
C LEU A 554 -35.46 11.23 11.23
N VAL A 555 -36.57 11.56 11.88
CA VAL A 555 -36.61 12.04 13.26
C VAL A 555 -37.43 11.06 14.10
N ASN A 556 -36.79 10.43 15.09
CA ASN A 556 -37.42 9.37 15.89
C ASN A 556 -37.98 8.21 15.02
N GLY A 557 -37.28 7.90 13.92
CA GLY A 557 -37.68 6.86 12.95
C GLY A 557 -38.88 7.24 12.08
N VAL A 558 -39.42 8.46 12.23
CA VAL A 558 -40.51 8.98 11.41
C VAL A 558 -39.93 9.82 10.29
N LEU A 559 -40.41 9.56 9.06
CA LEU A 559 -40.08 10.37 7.90
C LEU A 559 -40.87 11.68 7.96
N GLU A 560 -40.18 12.81 8.08
CA GLU A 560 -40.80 14.13 8.06
C GLU A 560 -40.89 14.71 6.64
N GLY A 561 -41.82 15.65 6.47
CA GLY A 561 -41.96 16.42 5.23
C GLY A 561 -40.93 17.54 5.12
N GLY A 562 -40.95 18.25 4.01
CA GLY A 562 -40.03 19.35 3.76
C GLY A 562 -40.10 19.82 2.31
N ALA A 563 -39.28 20.82 1.97
CA ALA A 563 -39.15 21.25 0.58
C ALA A 563 -38.49 20.12 -0.25
N PRO A 564 -39.05 19.72 -1.40
CA PRO A 564 -38.49 18.64 -2.21
C PRO A 564 -37.19 19.10 -2.91
N SER A 565 -36.25 18.17 -3.04
CA SER A 565 -34.99 18.32 -3.77
C SER A 565 -34.70 17.04 -4.53
N ILE A 566 -34.14 17.15 -5.73
CA ILE A 566 -33.84 16.00 -6.59
C ILE A 566 -32.35 15.67 -6.44
N SER A 567 -32.05 14.42 -6.08
CA SER A 567 -30.71 13.84 -6.19
C SER A 567 -30.53 13.31 -7.61
N VAL A 568 -29.47 13.73 -8.30
CA VAL A 568 -29.25 13.50 -9.74
C VAL A 568 -27.97 12.68 -9.91
N ASN A 569 -27.95 11.78 -10.89
CA ASN A 569 -26.75 11.04 -11.24
C ASN A 569 -25.71 11.98 -11.90
N PRO A 570 -24.51 12.15 -11.32
CA PRO A 570 -23.51 13.06 -11.88
C PRO A 570 -22.98 12.60 -13.25
N ALA A 571 -23.14 11.33 -13.63
CA ALA A 571 -22.74 10.82 -14.94
C ALA A 571 -23.83 11.03 -16.01
N HIS A 572 -25.09 11.12 -15.59
CA HIS A 572 -26.27 11.22 -16.46
C HIS A 572 -27.21 12.31 -15.95
N ALA A 573 -27.06 13.54 -16.44
CA ALA A 573 -27.66 14.74 -15.85
C ALA A 573 -29.20 14.75 -15.82
N LYS A 574 -29.83 13.89 -16.64
CA LYS A 574 -31.29 13.74 -16.74
C LYS A 574 -31.84 12.62 -15.85
N GLU A 575 -30.97 11.82 -15.25
CA GLU A 575 -31.36 10.69 -14.42
C GLU A 575 -31.47 11.12 -12.95
N ALA A 576 -32.70 11.13 -12.43
CA ALA A 576 -32.94 11.30 -11.01
C ALA A 576 -32.69 9.98 -10.26
N VAL A 577 -31.82 10.01 -9.26
CA VAL A 577 -31.62 8.91 -8.31
C VAL A 577 -32.83 8.82 -7.37
N GLY A 578 -33.34 9.96 -6.92
CA GLY A 578 -34.53 10.04 -6.09
C GLY A 578 -34.89 11.47 -5.66
N GLU A 579 -36.06 11.62 -5.05
CA GLU A 579 -36.53 12.88 -4.46
C GLU A 579 -36.39 12.83 -2.93
N VAL A 580 -35.85 13.91 -2.36
CA VAL A 580 -35.52 14.05 -0.94
C VAL A 580 -36.17 15.30 -0.38
N ALA A 581 -37.00 15.16 0.65
CA ALA A 581 -37.47 16.29 1.43
C ALA A 581 -36.34 16.86 2.30
N LEU A 582 -36.15 18.18 2.29
CA LEU A 582 -35.11 18.84 3.09
C LEU A 582 -35.63 19.24 4.47
N ALA A 583 -34.82 19.01 5.50
CA ALA A 583 -35.07 19.45 6.87
C ALA A 583 -35.04 20.98 6.98
N ASP A 584 -35.80 21.49 7.95
CA ASP A 584 -35.80 22.90 8.35
C ASP A 584 -35.28 23.07 9.79
N VAL A 585 -35.30 24.31 10.28
CA VAL A 585 -34.79 24.67 11.60
C VAL A 585 -35.59 23.99 12.73
N GLU A 586 -36.91 23.85 12.55
CA GLU A 586 -37.79 23.22 13.54
C GLU A 586 -37.53 21.72 13.63
N THR A 587 -37.36 21.05 12.48
CA THR A 587 -36.98 19.64 12.38
C THR A 587 -35.66 19.38 13.12
N VAL A 588 -34.67 20.27 12.93
CA VAL A 588 -33.36 20.16 13.62
C VAL A 588 -33.51 20.32 15.13
N ALA A 589 -34.26 21.32 15.59
CA ALA A 589 -34.51 21.53 17.02
C ALA A 589 -35.16 20.28 17.66
N LYS A 590 -36.23 19.78 17.03
CA LYS A 590 -36.95 18.57 17.45
C LYS A 590 -36.02 17.35 17.53
N ALA A 591 -35.19 17.12 16.51
CA ALA A 591 -34.23 16.01 16.51
C ALA A 591 -33.23 16.11 17.68
N CYS A 592 -32.73 17.32 17.97
CA CYS A 592 -31.77 17.54 19.05
C CYS A 592 -32.38 17.34 20.44
N GLU A 593 -33.63 17.79 20.64
CA GLU A 593 -34.38 17.59 21.89
C GLU A 593 -34.62 16.11 22.17
N ILE A 594 -35.08 15.35 21.17
CA ILE A 594 -35.31 13.91 21.30
C ILE A 594 -34.00 13.16 21.56
N ALA A 595 -32.95 13.46 20.79
CA ALA A 595 -31.63 12.86 20.98
C ALA A 595 -31.09 13.12 22.39
N ALA A 596 -31.27 14.33 22.92
CA ALA A 596 -30.83 14.67 24.27
C ALA A 596 -31.57 13.89 25.34
N ALA A 597 -32.88 13.68 25.18
CA ALA A 597 -33.69 12.89 26.09
C ALA A 597 -33.34 11.39 26.04
N ALA A 598 -32.98 10.86 24.87
CA ALA A 598 -32.67 9.44 24.67
C ALA A 598 -31.23 9.06 25.08
N GLN A 599 -30.28 9.99 24.99
CA GLN A 599 -28.85 9.70 25.17
C GLN A 599 -28.50 8.98 26.49
N PRO A 600 -29.03 9.36 27.67
CA PRO A 600 -28.67 8.67 28.93
C PRO A 600 -29.00 7.18 28.91
N LYS A 601 -30.11 6.79 28.26
CA LYS A 601 -30.51 5.38 28.12
C LYS A 601 -29.58 4.62 27.16
N TRP A 602 -29.11 5.29 26.10
CA TRP A 602 -28.16 4.72 25.16
C TRP A 602 -26.78 4.47 25.80
N GLU A 603 -26.32 5.42 26.61
CA GLU A 603 -25.08 5.26 27.37
C GLU A 603 -25.19 4.11 28.39
N ALA A 604 -26.30 4.06 29.14
CA ALA A 604 -26.59 3.02 30.13
C ALA A 604 -26.71 1.59 29.55
N LEU A 605 -26.88 1.46 28.22
CA LEU A 605 -26.86 0.15 27.55
C LEU A 605 -25.50 -0.56 27.70
N GLY A 606 -24.41 0.19 27.91
CA GLY A 606 -23.05 -0.31 28.07
C GLY A 606 -22.33 -0.58 26.74
N ALA A 607 -21.00 -0.47 26.75
CA ALA A 607 -20.17 -0.54 25.54
C ALA A 607 -20.33 -1.84 24.76
N LEU A 608 -20.38 -3.01 25.43
CA LEU A 608 -20.52 -4.32 24.80
C LEU A 608 -21.79 -4.43 23.95
N LYS A 609 -22.95 -4.07 24.52
CA LYS A 609 -24.24 -4.15 23.82
C LYS A 609 -24.35 -3.16 22.66
N ARG A 610 -23.76 -1.97 22.80
CA ARG A 610 -23.61 -1.02 21.68
C ARG A 610 -22.71 -1.60 20.60
N GLY A 611 -21.59 -2.20 20.97
CA GLY A 611 -20.68 -2.91 20.08
C GLY A 611 -21.39 -4.03 19.29
N ASP A 612 -22.24 -4.82 19.95
CA ASP A 612 -23.05 -5.86 19.30
C ASP A 612 -23.98 -5.30 18.23
N ILE A 613 -24.61 -4.14 18.49
CA ILE A 613 -25.45 -3.44 17.50
C ILE A 613 -24.61 -3.05 16.27
N LEU A 614 -23.42 -2.47 16.49
CA LEU A 614 -22.55 -2.04 15.39
C LEU A 614 -21.99 -3.24 14.59
N ARG A 615 -21.66 -4.35 15.24
CA ARG A 615 -21.27 -5.59 14.56
C ARG A 615 -22.39 -6.13 13.69
N ARG A 616 -23.62 -6.17 14.19
CA ARG A 616 -24.79 -6.55 13.37
C ARG A 616 -25.00 -5.59 12.20
N ALA A 617 -24.78 -4.29 12.37
CA ALA A 617 -24.85 -3.34 11.27
C ALA A 617 -23.79 -3.63 10.20
N ALA A 618 -22.56 -3.99 10.62
CA ALA A 618 -21.50 -4.38 9.68
C ALA A 618 -21.93 -5.59 8.83
N ASP A 619 -22.48 -6.62 9.46
CA ASP A 619 -22.93 -7.84 8.76
C ASP A 619 -24.14 -7.55 7.85
N ARG A 620 -25.06 -6.67 8.26
CA ARG A 620 -26.17 -6.21 7.42
C ARG A 620 -25.72 -5.39 6.22
N LEU A 621 -24.67 -4.59 6.38
CA LEU A 621 -24.09 -3.81 5.30
C LEU A 621 -23.41 -4.71 4.26
N GLU A 622 -22.66 -5.73 4.70
CA GLU A 622 -22.13 -6.75 3.78
C GLU A 622 -23.26 -7.49 3.03
N GLN A 623 -24.35 -7.87 3.73
CA GLN A 623 -25.52 -8.52 3.11
C GLN A 623 -26.28 -7.65 2.09
N ARG A 624 -26.19 -6.32 2.21
CA ARG A 624 -26.84 -5.35 1.31
C ARG A 624 -25.83 -4.62 0.44
N ALA A 625 -24.59 -5.10 0.31
CA ALA A 625 -23.49 -4.37 -0.31
C ALA A 625 -23.80 -3.90 -1.73
N GLU A 626 -24.45 -4.75 -2.55
CA GLU A 626 -24.88 -4.41 -3.91
C GLU A 626 -25.75 -3.15 -4.00
N GLN A 627 -26.69 -2.97 -3.07
CA GLN A 627 -27.52 -1.77 -3.00
C GLN A 627 -26.66 -0.53 -2.74
N PHE A 628 -25.66 -0.64 -1.86
CA PHE A 628 -24.77 0.46 -1.55
C PHE A 628 -23.74 0.72 -2.66
N PHE A 629 -23.31 -0.31 -3.40
CA PHE A 629 -22.51 -0.13 -4.62
C PHE A 629 -23.27 0.68 -5.66
N GLN A 630 -24.53 0.28 -5.90
CA GLN A 630 -25.42 0.98 -6.83
C GLN A 630 -25.61 2.45 -6.44
N LEU A 631 -25.87 2.75 -5.16
CA LEU A 631 -26.01 4.12 -4.67
C LEU A 631 -24.71 4.91 -4.75
N ALA A 632 -23.56 4.33 -4.35
CA ALA A 632 -22.27 5.00 -4.44
C ALA A 632 -21.91 5.36 -5.90
N THR A 633 -22.22 4.47 -6.85
CA THR A 633 -21.98 4.74 -8.26
C THR A 633 -22.96 5.77 -8.83
N ARG A 634 -24.26 5.63 -8.57
CA ARG A 634 -25.29 6.47 -9.20
C ARG A 634 -25.48 7.82 -8.52
N GLU A 635 -25.33 7.92 -7.20
CA GLU A 635 -25.49 9.18 -6.47
C GLU A 635 -24.17 9.96 -6.37
N ALA A 636 -23.04 9.27 -6.22
CA ALA A 636 -21.73 9.91 -6.01
C ALA A 636 -20.74 9.76 -7.17
N GLY A 637 -21.14 9.08 -8.27
CA GLY A 637 -20.31 8.96 -9.47
C GLY A 637 -19.10 8.01 -9.32
N LYS A 638 -19.10 7.12 -8.33
CA LYS A 638 -17.97 6.23 -8.06
C LYS A 638 -17.91 5.04 -9.02
N THR A 639 -16.72 4.74 -9.52
CA THR A 639 -16.48 3.50 -10.25
C THR A 639 -16.75 2.29 -9.36
N ILE A 640 -17.00 1.12 -9.95
CA ILE A 640 -17.26 -0.13 -9.21
C ILE A 640 -16.17 -0.42 -8.16
N PRO A 641 -14.85 -0.36 -8.47
CA PRO A 641 -13.81 -0.57 -7.46
C PRO A 641 -13.84 0.46 -6.31
N ASP A 642 -14.16 1.72 -6.62
CA ASP A 642 -14.29 2.78 -5.60
C ASP A 642 -15.51 2.58 -4.69
N ALA A 643 -16.60 2.06 -5.25
CA ALA A 643 -17.81 1.72 -4.50
C ALA A 643 -17.57 0.52 -3.57
N ILE A 644 -16.85 -0.51 -4.04
CA ILE A 644 -16.42 -1.65 -3.21
C ILE A 644 -15.56 -1.17 -2.05
N ALA A 645 -14.53 -0.36 -2.34
CA ALA A 645 -13.62 0.18 -1.33
C ALA A 645 -14.37 0.99 -0.26
N GLU A 646 -15.36 1.81 -0.65
CA GLU A 646 -16.14 2.61 0.29
C GLU A 646 -17.03 1.77 1.21
N VAL A 647 -17.75 0.78 0.69
CA VAL A 647 -18.55 -0.11 1.55
C VAL A 647 -17.64 -0.88 2.51
N ARG A 648 -16.49 -1.36 2.04
CA ARG A 648 -15.51 -2.04 2.89
C ARG A 648 -15.01 -1.14 4.02
N GLU A 649 -14.65 0.09 3.71
CA GLU A 649 -14.22 1.07 4.71
C GLU A 649 -15.31 1.35 5.76
N ALA A 650 -16.58 1.45 5.33
CA ALA A 650 -17.73 1.62 6.22
C ALA A 650 -17.93 0.41 7.17
N VAL A 651 -17.82 -0.81 6.64
CA VAL A 651 -17.86 -2.06 7.43
C VAL A 651 -16.71 -2.11 8.43
N ASP A 652 -15.50 -1.74 8.01
CA ASP A 652 -14.34 -1.72 8.89
C ASP A 652 -14.48 -0.67 10.01
N PHE A 653 -15.06 0.51 9.76
CA PHE A 653 -15.38 1.47 10.83
C PHE A 653 -16.32 0.89 11.88
N LEU A 654 -17.40 0.24 11.44
CA LEU A 654 -18.36 -0.40 12.33
C LEU A 654 -17.70 -1.45 13.22
N ARG A 655 -16.89 -2.35 12.63
CA ARG A 655 -16.19 -3.41 13.36
C ARG A 655 -15.09 -2.85 14.25
N TYR A 656 -14.29 -1.91 13.76
CA TYR A 656 -13.20 -1.30 14.52
C TYR A 656 -13.72 -0.53 15.74
N TYR A 657 -14.68 0.38 15.56
CA TYR A 657 -15.21 1.15 16.70
C TYR A 657 -16.02 0.31 17.67
N SER A 658 -16.67 -0.76 17.23
CA SER A 658 -17.30 -1.71 18.16
C SER A 658 -16.29 -2.28 19.16
N ARG A 659 -15.07 -2.61 18.68
CA ARG A 659 -13.98 -3.15 19.50
C ARG A 659 -13.30 -2.08 20.34
N GLU A 660 -13.03 -0.91 19.78
CA GLU A 660 -12.41 0.18 20.54
C GLU A 660 -13.32 0.72 21.64
N ALA A 661 -14.65 0.67 21.46
CA ALA A 661 -15.60 1.08 22.49
C ALA A 661 -15.49 0.26 23.78
N GLU A 662 -15.15 -1.02 23.68
CA GLU A 662 -14.98 -1.91 24.83
C GLU A 662 -13.80 -1.49 25.73
N LYS A 663 -12.88 -0.67 25.22
CA LYS A 663 -11.71 -0.16 25.95
C LYS A 663 -11.96 1.19 26.61
N LEU A 664 -13.15 1.77 26.43
CA LEU A 664 -13.50 3.08 26.97
C LEU A 664 -13.93 2.99 28.44
N ASP A 665 -13.51 3.97 29.24
CA ASP A 665 -13.78 4.04 30.69
C ASP A 665 -14.44 5.36 31.14
N GLY A 666 -14.49 6.39 30.29
CA GLY A 666 -15.18 7.66 30.55
C GLY A 666 -16.68 7.71 30.19
N GLU A 667 -17.31 8.83 30.55
CA GLU A 667 -18.71 9.14 30.22
C GLU A 667 -18.85 9.75 28.82
N ALA A 668 -19.96 9.45 28.15
CA ALA A 668 -20.33 10.07 26.87
C ALA A 668 -20.59 11.57 27.04
N ARG A 669 -20.39 12.36 25.97
CA ARG A 669 -20.59 13.83 26.01
C ARG A 669 -22.06 14.24 25.98
N GLY A 670 -22.91 13.51 25.25
CA GLY A 670 -24.32 13.87 25.04
C GLY A 670 -24.72 13.75 23.58
N VAL A 671 -25.32 14.81 23.01
CA VAL A 671 -25.67 14.84 21.58
C VAL A 671 -24.47 15.30 20.74
N VAL A 672 -24.17 14.53 19.69
CA VAL A 672 -23.11 14.80 18.73
C VAL A 672 -23.72 15.14 17.37
N ALA A 673 -23.29 16.25 16.77
CA ALA A 673 -23.62 16.59 15.40
C ALA A 673 -22.56 16.00 14.46
N CYS A 674 -22.97 15.12 13.55
CA CYS A 674 -22.09 14.54 12.52
C CYS A 674 -22.39 15.19 11.18
N ILE A 675 -21.42 15.89 10.59
CA ILE A 675 -21.55 16.61 9.32
C ILE A 675 -20.53 16.01 8.33
N SER A 676 -21.04 15.31 7.31
CA SER A 676 -20.22 14.50 6.40
C SER A 676 -20.15 15.09 4.98
N PRO A 677 -19.09 14.76 4.21
CA PRO A 677 -18.89 15.23 2.85
C PRO A 677 -19.59 14.31 1.84
N TRP A 678 -19.61 14.74 0.58
CA TRP A 678 -20.21 13.98 -0.54
C TRP A 678 -19.26 12.96 -1.18
N ASN A 679 -17.96 13.05 -0.94
CA ASN A 679 -16.97 12.26 -1.67
C ASN A 679 -16.71 10.87 -1.07
N PHE A 680 -17.06 10.68 0.22
CA PHE A 680 -17.20 9.39 0.88
C PHE A 680 -18.54 9.39 1.63
N PRO A 681 -19.65 9.36 0.87
CA PRO A 681 -20.97 9.61 1.42
C PRO A 681 -21.49 8.49 2.32
N LEU A 682 -20.87 7.31 2.29
CA LEU A 682 -21.16 6.18 3.16
C LEU A 682 -20.05 5.99 4.21
N ALA A 683 -18.79 5.86 3.79
CA ALA A 683 -17.69 5.47 4.70
C ALA A 683 -17.42 6.53 5.78
N ILE A 684 -17.20 7.78 5.39
CA ILE A 684 -16.95 8.87 6.35
C ILE A 684 -18.24 9.15 7.14
N PHE A 685 -19.40 9.13 6.49
CA PHE A 685 -20.69 9.28 7.19
C PHE A 685 -20.86 8.27 8.33
N LEU A 686 -20.69 6.97 8.03
CA LEU A 686 -20.77 5.92 9.04
C LEU A 686 -19.61 5.98 10.03
N GLY A 687 -18.39 6.32 9.61
CA GLY A 687 -17.26 6.51 10.51
C GLY A 687 -17.55 7.56 11.60
N GLN A 688 -18.08 8.71 11.22
CA GLN A 688 -18.46 9.76 12.17
C GLN A 688 -19.62 9.31 13.07
N VAL A 689 -20.71 8.84 12.47
CA VAL A 689 -21.96 8.46 13.18
C VAL A 689 -21.70 7.31 14.14
N THR A 690 -21.05 6.25 13.67
CA THR A 690 -20.83 5.03 14.47
C THR A 690 -19.76 5.25 15.53
N GLY A 691 -18.75 6.09 15.29
CA GLY A 691 -17.81 6.50 16.33
C GLY A 691 -18.51 7.21 17.50
N ALA A 692 -19.41 8.15 17.22
CA ALA A 692 -20.20 8.83 18.24
C ALA A 692 -21.12 7.86 19.01
N LEU A 693 -21.85 6.99 18.29
CA LEU A 693 -22.71 5.97 18.89
C LEU A 693 -21.93 5.00 19.77
N ALA A 694 -20.77 4.53 19.30
CA ALA A 694 -19.88 3.61 20.02
C ALA A 694 -19.45 4.20 21.37
N ALA A 695 -19.06 5.47 21.37
CA ALA A 695 -18.71 6.24 22.56
C ALA A 695 -19.91 6.56 23.50
N GLY A 696 -21.13 6.13 23.17
CA GLY A 696 -22.32 6.28 24.01
C GLY A 696 -23.11 7.57 23.81
N ASN A 697 -22.82 8.31 22.73
CA ASN A 697 -23.52 9.55 22.40
C ASN A 697 -24.77 9.30 21.55
N ALA A 698 -25.75 10.20 21.64
CA ALA A 698 -26.81 10.29 20.64
C ALA A 698 -26.36 11.16 19.47
N VAL A 699 -26.91 10.94 18.28
CA VAL A 699 -26.41 11.52 17.03
C VAL A 699 -27.51 12.21 16.25
N VAL A 700 -27.22 13.43 15.79
CA VAL A 700 -27.97 14.11 14.73
C VAL A 700 -27.05 14.27 13.53
N ALA A 701 -27.29 13.48 12.49
CA ALA A 701 -26.44 13.39 11.32
C ALA A 701 -26.96 14.28 10.18
N LYS A 702 -26.07 15.09 9.61
CA LYS A 702 -26.32 15.95 8.45
C LYS A 702 -25.40 15.50 7.30
N PRO A 703 -25.93 14.80 6.29
CA PRO A 703 -25.15 14.43 5.11
C PRO A 703 -24.96 15.61 4.16
N ALA A 704 -24.02 15.50 3.22
CA ALA A 704 -23.88 16.46 2.12
C ALA A 704 -25.15 16.53 1.26
N GLY A 705 -25.40 17.68 0.63
CA GLY A 705 -26.61 17.89 -0.18
C GLY A 705 -26.62 17.08 -1.47
N GLN A 706 -25.45 16.71 -1.97
CA GLN A 706 -25.26 15.93 -3.18
C GLN A 706 -25.55 14.43 -2.98
N THR A 707 -25.36 13.91 -1.77
CA THR A 707 -25.44 12.46 -1.48
C THR A 707 -26.34 12.10 -0.28
N PRO A 708 -27.58 12.60 -0.22
CA PRO A 708 -28.47 12.35 0.90
C PRO A 708 -29.07 10.94 0.94
N ILE A 709 -29.27 10.26 -0.20
CA ILE A 709 -30.01 8.99 -0.27
C ILE A 709 -29.21 7.87 0.37
N ILE A 710 -27.93 7.73 0.01
CA ILE A 710 -27.06 6.70 0.58
C ILE A 710 -26.90 6.85 2.11
N ALA A 711 -26.86 8.09 2.61
CA ALA A 711 -26.80 8.37 4.04
C ALA A 711 -28.12 7.98 4.77
N LEU A 712 -29.27 8.25 4.16
CA LEU A 712 -30.58 7.87 4.70
C LEU A 712 -30.76 6.35 4.73
N GLU A 713 -30.32 5.64 3.69
CA GLU A 713 -30.32 4.17 3.66
C GLU A 713 -29.36 3.59 4.71
N ALA A 714 -28.20 4.22 4.93
CA ALA A 714 -27.28 3.83 6.00
C ALA A 714 -27.90 4.01 7.41
N VAL A 715 -28.66 5.08 7.65
CA VAL A 715 -29.38 5.30 8.92
C VAL A 715 -30.49 4.28 9.12
N ARG A 716 -31.26 3.97 8.07
CA ARG A 716 -32.25 2.87 8.12
C ARG A 716 -31.60 1.54 8.47
N LEU A 717 -30.43 1.24 7.87
CA LEU A 717 -29.66 0.04 8.18
C LEU A 717 -29.21 0.00 9.65
N LEU A 718 -28.76 1.13 10.21
CA LEU A 718 -28.40 1.22 11.63
C LEU A 718 -29.60 0.99 12.55
N HIS A 719 -30.79 1.51 12.19
CA HIS A 719 -32.02 1.22 12.92
C HIS A 719 -32.40 -0.27 12.84
N ASP A 720 -32.35 -0.86 11.65
CA ASP A 720 -32.60 -2.30 11.44
C ASP A 720 -31.64 -3.18 12.28
N ALA A 721 -30.40 -2.72 12.49
CA ALA A 721 -29.40 -3.43 13.30
C ALA A 721 -29.63 -3.29 14.83
N GLY A 722 -30.45 -2.32 15.24
CA GLY A 722 -30.87 -2.10 16.62
C GLY A 722 -30.44 -0.76 17.24
N VAL A 723 -29.95 0.21 16.46
CA VAL A 723 -29.75 1.57 16.97
C VAL A 723 -31.12 2.21 17.18
N PRO A 724 -31.49 2.63 18.41
CA PRO A 724 -32.80 3.20 18.67
C PRO A 724 -33.08 4.45 17.83
N ALA A 725 -34.33 4.57 17.38
CA ALA A 725 -34.76 5.64 16.49
C ALA A 725 -34.72 7.03 17.14
N ASP A 726 -34.88 7.09 18.46
CA ASP A 726 -34.76 8.29 19.28
C ASP A 726 -33.29 8.69 19.56
N VAL A 727 -32.32 7.80 19.30
CA VAL A 727 -30.88 8.04 19.51
C VAL A 727 -30.18 8.55 18.24
N LEU A 728 -30.59 8.09 17.06
CA LEU A 728 -29.98 8.46 15.79
C LEU A 728 -31.02 9.13 14.88
N HIS A 729 -30.72 10.36 14.45
CA HIS A 729 -31.56 11.14 13.55
C HIS A 729 -30.77 11.56 12.30
N CYS A 730 -31.45 11.68 11.16
CA CYS A 730 -30.85 12.16 9.92
C CYS A 730 -31.60 13.38 9.38
N VAL A 731 -30.90 14.49 9.20
CA VAL A 731 -31.47 15.77 8.78
C VAL A 731 -30.80 16.25 7.48
N PRO A 732 -31.23 15.77 6.29
CA PRO A 732 -30.68 16.23 5.02
C PRO A 732 -31.08 17.70 4.77
N GLY A 733 -30.15 18.53 4.29
CA GLY A 733 -30.44 19.92 3.98
C GLY A 733 -29.21 20.82 3.79
N GLY A 734 -29.46 22.10 3.49
CA GLY A 734 -28.41 23.09 3.26
C GLY A 734 -27.70 23.55 4.54
N GLY A 735 -26.47 24.05 4.42
CA GLY A 735 -25.68 24.52 5.56
C GLY A 735 -26.35 25.63 6.38
N SER A 736 -27.00 26.60 5.73
CA SER A 736 -27.64 27.75 6.40
C SER A 736 -28.89 27.37 7.20
N LYS A 737 -29.70 26.42 6.71
CA LYS A 737 -30.98 26.02 7.33
C LYS A 737 -30.86 24.82 8.27
N VAL A 738 -29.83 23.98 8.11
CA VAL A 738 -29.65 22.76 8.90
C VAL A 738 -28.33 22.77 9.66
N GLY A 739 -27.21 22.98 8.96
CA GLY A 739 -25.87 22.91 9.56
C GLY A 739 -25.64 23.94 10.67
N THR A 740 -25.84 25.23 10.38
CA THR A 740 -25.65 26.30 11.38
C THR A 740 -26.60 26.18 12.57
N PRO A 741 -27.92 25.95 12.39
CA PRO A 741 -28.82 25.70 13.52
C PRO A 741 -28.43 24.49 14.36
N LEU A 742 -27.99 23.39 13.72
CA LEU A 742 -27.52 22.20 14.42
C LEU A 742 -26.30 22.50 15.30
N VAL A 743 -25.29 23.18 14.76
CA VAL A 743 -24.08 23.57 15.51
C VAL A 743 -24.43 24.50 16.68
N LYS A 744 -25.39 25.42 16.50
CA LYS A 744 -25.80 26.38 17.55
C LYS A 744 -26.76 25.79 18.59
N ASN A 745 -27.41 24.66 18.34
CA ASN A 745 -28.43 24.09 19.23
C ASN A 745 -27.87 23.71 20.63
N PRO A 746 -28.44 24.16 21.77
CA PRO A 746 -27.87 24.00 23.11
C PRO A 746 -27.61 22.54 23.57
N HIS A 747 -28.30 21.57 22.97
CA HIS A 747 -28.13 20.15 23.29
C HIS A 747 -26.87 19.53 22.68
N VAL A 748 -26.37 20.07 21.56
CA VAL A 748 -25.17 19.56 20.88
C VAL A 748 -23.92 19.89 21.70
N LYS A 749 -23.20 18.85 22.16
CA LYS A 749 -21.99 18.92 22.99
C LYS A 749 -20.70 18.56 22.26
N ALA A 750 -20.81 18.03 21.04
CA ALA A 750 -19.67 17.86 20.15
C ALA A 750 -20.09 17.96 18.68
N VAL A 751 -19.15 18.34 17.83
CA VAL A 751 -19.31 18.35 16.38
C VAL A 751 -18.18 17.53 15.76
N ILE A 752 -18.56 16.60 14.89
CA ILE A 752 -17.64 15.90 14.01
C ILE A 752 -17.93 16.40 12.60
N PHE A 753 -16.95 17.02 11.97
CA PHE A 753 -17.06 17.63 10.65
C PHE A 753 -15.99 17.07 9.74
N THR A 754 -16.38 16.75 8.50
CA THR A 754 -15.42 16.52 7.42
C THR A 754 -15.86 17.29 6.18
N GLY A 755 -14.97 18.14 5.65
CA GLY A 755 -15.29 19.04 4.54
C GLY A 755 -14.20 20.11 4.34
N SER A 756 -14.56 21.29 3.83
CA SER A 756 -13.57 22.34 3.54
C SER A 756 -13.07 23.06 4.80
N THR A 757 -11.83 23.58 4.73
CA THR A 757 -11.19 24.32 5.83
C THR A 757 -11.98 25.58 6.20
N GLU A 758 -12.56 26.27 5.22
CA GLU A 758 -13.35 27.50 5.43
C GLU A 758 -14.64 27.21 6.21
N VAL A 759 -15.30 26.08 5.92
CA VAL A 759 -16.49 25.66 6.65
C VAL A 759 -16.13 25.20 8.06
N ALA A 760 -15.03 24.47 8.25
CA ALA A 760 -14.55 24.08 9.57
C ALA A 760 -14.29 25.30 10.47
N GLN A 761 -13.62 26.33 9.94
CA GLN A 761 -13.39 27.58 10.66
C GLN A 761 -14.70 28.30 11.03
N THR A 762 -15.69 28.27 10.12
CA THR A 762 -17.02 28.86 10.38
C THR A 762 -17.78 28.11 11.47
N ILE A 763 -17.68 26.78 11.51
CA ILE A 763 -18.24 25.95 12.57
C ILE A 763 -17.56 26.25 13.91
N ASN A 764 -16.23 26.34 13.93
CA ASN A 764 -15.46 26.66 15.12
C ASN A 764 -15.89 28.00 15.74
N ARG A 765 -15.98 29.06 14.93
CA ARG A 765 -16.49 30.37 15.37
C ARG A 765 -17.92 30.27 15.89
N SER A 766 -18.79 29.57 15.18
CA SER A 766 -20.19 29.39 15.57
C SER A 766 -20.35 28.67 16.91
N LEU A 767 -19.50 27.68 17.21
CA LEU A 767 -19.49 27.00 18.51
C LEU A 767 -19.14 27.96 19.64
N VAL A 768 -18.11 28.78 19.46
CA VAL A 768 -17.67 29.72 20.49
C VAL A 768 -18.67 30.86 20.68
N GLU A 769 -19.22 31.42 19.60
CA GLU A 769 -20.30 32.43 19.64
C GLU A 769 -21.54 31.91 20.40
N ALA A 770 -21.86 30.62 20.23
CA ALA A 770 -22.95 29.96 20.95
C ALA A 770 -22.62 29.62 22.43
N GLY A 771 -21.44 30.05 22.93
CA GLY A 771 -21.00 29.81 24.30
C GLY A 771 -20.48 28.39 24.56
N LYS A 772 -20.22 27.59 23.52
CA LYS A 772 -19.81 26.17 23.60
C LYS A 772 -18.30 25.99 23.41
N PHE A 773 -17.51 26.78 24.12
CA PHE A 773 -16.05 26.79 24.01
C PHE A 773 -15.38 25.48 24.49
N ASP A 774 -16.12 24.63 25.21
CA ASP A 774 -15.69 23.33 25.73
C ASP A 774 -16.25 22.14 24.94
N ALA A 775 -17.03 22.40 23.88
CA ALA A 775 -17.50 21.36 22.98
C ALA A 775 -16.32 20.67 22.29
N ALA A 776 -16.38 19.34 22.15
CA ALA A 776 -15.41 18.67 21.31
C ALA A 776 -15.68 19.02 19.84
N PHE A 777 -14.64 19.43 19.13
CA PHE A 777 -14.72 19.69 17.71
C PHE A 777 -13.63 18.89 17.01
N ILE A 778 -14.06 17.89 16.24
CA ILE A 778 -13.19 17.11 15.36
C ILE A 778 -13.49 17.61 13.95
N ALA A 779 -12.50 18.25 13.31
CA ALA A 779 -12.62 18.71 11.94
C ALA A 779 -11.51 18.08 11.10
N GLU A 780 -11.90 17.26 10.13
CA GLU A 780 -11.00 16.71 9.11
C GLU A 780 -11.24 17.46 7.80
N THR A 781 -10.17 18.04 7.23
CA THR A 781 -10.28 18.97 6.10
C THR A 781 -9.39 18.56 4.94
N GLY A 782 -9.26 19.42 3.93
CA GLY A 782 -8.54 19.15 2.68
C GLY A 782 -7.02 19.07 2.82
N GLY A 783 -6.35 18.81 1.70
CA GLY A 783 -4.88 18.73 1.63
C GLY A 783 -4.32 19.11 0.27
N ILE A 784 -3.21 19.85 0.27
CA ILE A 784 -2.33 19.97 -0.91
C ILE A 784 -1.27 18.86 -0.80
N ASN A 785 -1.66 17.64 -1.14
CA ASN A 785 -0.84 16.45 -0.92
C ASN A 785 0.25 16.30 -1.98
N ALA A 786 1.47 16.02 -1.53
CA ALA A 786 2.65 15.86 -2.36
C ALA A 786 3.01 14.38 -2.55
N MET A 787 3.73 14.06 -3.62
CA MET A 787 4.53 12.84 -3.70
C MET A 787 5.94 13.20 -4.13
N ILE A 788 6.95 12.68 -3.42
CA ILE A 788 8.37 12.88 -3.75
C ILE A 788 8.89 11.63 -4.45
N VAL A 789 9.51 11.79 -5.61
CA VAL A 789 10.10 10.70 -6.41
C VAL A 789 11.56 11.04 -6.69
N ASP A 790 12.48 10.28 -6.08
CA ASP A 790 13.92 10.40 -6.33
C ASP A 790 14.39 9.51 -7.48
N SER A 791 15.65 9.66 -7.89
CA SER A 791 16.22 8.93 -9.03
C SER A 791 16.43 7.43 -8.81
N THR A 792 16.25 6.92 -7.58
CA THR A 792 16.33 5.49 -7.24
C THR A 792 14.97 4.78 -7.36
N ALA A 793 13.89 5.54 -7.50
CA ALA A 793 12.55 4.99 -7.66
C ALA A 793 12.42 4.16 -8.95
N LEU A 794 11.62 3.09 -8.88
CA LEU A 794 11.19 2.39 -10.09
C LEU A 794 10.07 3.20 -10.74
N LEU A 795 10.34 3.78 -11.92
CA LEU A 795 9.41 4.71 -12.60
C LEU A 795 8.06 4.07 -12.90
N GLU A 796 8.06 2.80 -13.28
CA GLU A 796 6.86 2.00 -13.57
C GLU A 796 5.92 1.95 -12.34
N GLN A 797 6.48 1.73 -11.15
CA GLN A 797 5.71 1.76 -9.89
C GLN A 797 5.30 3.19 -9.53
N ALA A 798 6.22 4.15 -9.61
CA ALA A 798 5.95 5.54 -9.24
C ALA A 798 4.84 6.16 -10.13
N VAL A 799 4.90 5.97 -11.46
CA VAL A 799 3.88 6.49 -12.38
C VAL A 799 2.53 5.82 -12.16
N ARG A 800 2.48 4.49 -11.99
CA ARG A 800 1.24 3.78 -11.65
C ARG A 800 0.61 4.34 -10.38
N ASP A 801 1.42 4.52 -9.33
CA ASP A 801 0.95 4.97 -8.03
C ASP A 801 0.55 6.46 -8.04
N VAL A 802 1.21 7.30 -8.86
CA VAL A 802 0.80 8.69 -9.14
C VAL A 802 -0.53 8.73 -9.88
N VAL A 803 -0.70 7.96 -10.95
CA VAL A 803 -1.95 7.91 -11.74
C VAL A 803 -3.12 7.49 -10.85
N ALA A 804 -2.95 6.42 -10.06
CA ALA A 804 -3.96 6.00 -9.09
C ALA A 804 -4.24 7.10 -8.05
N SER A 805 -3.20 7.67 -7.44
CA SER A 805 -3.35 8.66 -6.38
C SER A 805 -3.97 9.98 -6.85
N SER A 806 -3.78 10.38 -8.12
CA SER A 806 -4.27 11.66 -8.64
C SER A 806 -5.63 11.57 -9.32
N PHE A 807 -5.94 10.46 -9.99
CA PHE A 807 -7.09 10.41 -10.91
C PHE A 807 -8.18 9.43 -10.49
N GLN A 808 -7.90 8.46 -9.61
CA GLN A 808 -8.94 7.58 -9.06
C GLN A 808 -10.03 8.42 -8.35
N SER A 809 -11.29 8.03 -8.52
CA SER A 809 -12.47 8.82 -8.09
C SER A 809 -12.50 10.25 -8.66
N ALA A 810 -11.97 10.46 -9.87
CA ALA A 810 -11.77 11.77 -10.48
C ALA A 810 -10.97 12.73 -9.59
N GLY A 811 -10.00 12.23 -8.81
CA GLY A 811 -9.21 13.04 -7.88
C GLY A 811 -10.02 13.64 -6.72
N GLN A 812 -11.26 13.19 -6.49
CA GLN A 812 -12.16 13.70 -5.46
C GLN A 812 -11.93 13.02 -4.09
N ARG A 813 -10.68 12.66 -3.79
CA ARG A 813 -10.26 12.16 -2.48
C ARG A 813 -9.51 13.26 -1.77
N CYS A 814 -9.75 13.44 -0.47
CA CYS A 814 -8.94 14.34 0.36
C CYS A 814 -7.47 13.92 0.38
N SER A 815 -7.18 12.62 0.23
CA SER A 815 -5.84 12.04 0.10
C SER A 815 -5.25 12.07 -1.31
N ALA A 816 -5.94 12.62 -2.31
CA ALA A 816 -5.46 12.55 -3.69
C ALA A 816 -4.16 13.33 -3.88
N CYS A 817 -3.26 12.81 -4.70
CA CYS A 817 -1.98 13.43 -5.02
C CYS A 817 -2.22 14.69 -5.88
N ARG A 818 -1.94 15.87 -5.31
CA ARG A 818 -2.15 17.17 -5.97
C ARG A 818 -0.94 17.59 -6.78
N PHE A 819 0.25 17.25 -6.30
CA PHE A 819 1.49 17.50 -7.03
C PHE A 819 2.56 16.44 -6.74
N VAL A 820 3.41 16.21 -7.73
CA VAL A 820 4.59 15.34 -7.63
C VAL A 820 5.84 16.20 -7.73
N CYS A 821 6.77 16.03 -6.79
CA CYS A 821 8.13 16.53 -6.87
C CYS A 821 9.01 15.41 -7.41
N VAL A 822 9.48 15.55 -8.64
CA VAL A 822 10.33 14.56 -9.30
C VAL A 822 11.75 15.08 -9.45
N GLN A 823 12.73 14.24 -9.16
CA GLN A 823 14.14 14.59 -9.29
C GLN A 823 14.50 14.86 -10.77
N GLU A 824 15.27 15.93 -11.02
CA GLU A 824 15.53 16.50 -12.35
C GLU A 824 16.06 15.47 -13.35
N GLU A 825 16.94 14.56 -12.91
CA GLU A 825 17.59 13.55 -13.76
C GLU A 825 16.63 12.48 -14.33
N ILE A 826 15.47 12.29 -13.71
CA ILE A 826 14.45 11.32 -14.17
C ILE A 826 13.15 11.98 -14.64
N ALA A 827 13.03 13.30 -14.50
CA ALA A 827 11.79 14.04 -14.70
C ALA A 827 11.20 13.90 -16.11
N ASP A 828 12.03 13.96 -17.16
CA ASP A 828 11.54 13.87 -18.54
C ASP A 828 10.96 12.49 -18.85
N ARG A 829 11.69 11.42 -18.49
CA ARG A 829 11.21 10.04 -18.67
C ARG A 829 9.99 9.74 -17.81
N PHE A 830 9.93 10.28 -16.59
CA PHE A 830 8.74 10.22 -15.74
C PHE A 830 7.55 10.89 -16.42
N CYS A 831 7.71 12.10 -16.97
CA CYS A 831 6.64 12.82 -17.66
C CYS A 831 6.16 12.09 -18.93
N GLU A 832 7.08 11.48 -19.69
CA GLU A 832 6.76 10.68 -20.87
C GLU A 832 5.92 9.45 -20.50
N MET A 833 6.36 8.68 -19.51
CA MET A 833 5.63 7.50 -19.04
C MET A 833 4.29 7.87 -18.40
N LEU A 834 4.23 8.98 -17.66
CA LEU A 834 2.99 9.54 -17.10
C LEU A 834 2.00 9.91 -18.22
N ALA A 835 2.47 10.60 -19.27
CA ALA A 835 1.65 10.96 -20.41
C ALA A 835 1.10 9.71 -21.13
N GLY A 836 1.95 8.70 -21.34
CA GLY A 836 1.54 7.43 -21.94
C GLY A 836 0.53 6.66 -21.08
N ALA A 837 0.73 6.60 -19.76
CA ALA A 837 -0.22 5.96 -18.84
C ALA A 837 -1.56 6.71 -18.78
N MET A 838 -1.54 8.05 -18.81
CA MET A 838 -2.76 8.87 -18.87
C MET A 838 -3.55 8.66 -20.17
N ALA A 839 -2.88 8.41 -21.29
CA ALA A 839 -3.52 8.11 -22.57
C ALA A 839 -4.33 6.80 -22.54
N GLU A 840 -4.04 5.91 -21.60
CA GLU A 840 -4.72 4.62 -21.44
C GLU A 840 -5.93 4.67 -20.50
N LEU A 841 -6.24 5.83 -19.91
CA LEU A 841 -7.39 6.01 -19.02
C LEU A 841 -8.69 6.10 -19.82
N SER A 842 -9.74 5.48 -19.28
CA SER A 842 -11.11 5.57 -19.79
C SER A 842 -11.95 6.49 -18.90
N VAL A 843 -12.43 7.59 -19.46
CA VAL A 843 -13.29 8.58 -18.77
C VAL A 843 -14.73 8.40 -19.25
N GLY A 844 -15.67 8.08 -18.36
CA GLY A 844 -17.03 7.78 -18.79
C GLY A 844 -17.96 7.29 -17.68
N ASP A 845 -18.96 6.49 -18.06
CA ASP A 845 -19.98 5.98 -17.14
C ASP A 845 -19.36 5.13 -16.02
N PRO A 846 -19.45 5.53 -14.74
CA PRO A 846 -18.87 4.78 -13.63
C PRO A 846 -19.54 3.43 -13.37
N ALA A 847 -20.71 3.16 -13.96
CA ALA A 847 -21.38 1.85 -13.90
C ALA A 847 -20.74 0.79 -14.81
N ARG A 848 -19.80 1.19 -15.68
CA ARG A 848 -19.02 0.24 -16.49
C ARG A 848 -17.74 -0.11 -15.76
N LEU A 849 -17.46 -1.41 -15.64
CA LEU A 849 -16.21 -1.89 -15.07
C LEU A 849 -14.98 -1.38 -15.85
N SER A 850 -15.14 -1.11 -17.16
CA SER A 850 -14.10 -0.56 -18.01
C SER A 850 -13.81 0.93 -17.80
N THR A 851 -14.55 1.65 -16.95
CA THR A 851 -14.30 3.07 -16.66
C THR A 851 -13.28 3.24 -15.54
N ASP A 852 -12.23 4.04 -15.78
CA ASP A 852 -11.22 4.36 -14.75
C ASP A 852 -11.59 5.64 -13.98
N VAL A 853 -12.17 6.61 -14.68
CA VAL A 853 -12.46 7.94 -14.14
C VAL A 853 -13.92 8.29 -14.41
N GLY A 854 -14.70 8.42 -13.33
CA GLY A 854 -16.09 8.87 -13.36
C GLY A 854 -16.24 10.40 -13.43
N PRO A 855 -17.46 10.93 -13.23
CA PRO A 855 -17.74 12.36 -13.22
C PRO A 855 -17.20 13.05 -11.95
N VAL A 856 -17.08 14.37 -12.03
CA VAL A 856 -17.06 15.22 -10.82
C VAL A 856 -18.48 15.43 -10.30
N ILE A 857 -18.63 15.70 -9.00
CA ILE A 857 -19.91 15.57 -8.30
C ILE A 857 -21.04 16.46 -8.82
N ASP A 858 -20.74 17.68 -9.27
CA ASP A 858 -21.73 18.64 -9.74
C ASP A 858 -21.14 19.67 -10.72
N GLU A 859 -22.02 20.49 -11.30
CA GLU A 859 -21.65 21.51 -12.29
C GLU A 859 -20.80 22.63 -11.69
N ALA A 860 -20.98 22.96 -10.42
CA ALA A 860 -20.19 23.98 -9.76
C ALA A 860 -18.73 23.52 -9.62
N ALA A 861 -18.51 22.27 -9.21
CA ALA A 861 -17.20 21.65 -9.18
C ALA A 861 -16.58 21.56 -10.59
N ARG A 862 -17.35 21.11 -11.59
CA ARG A 862 -16.88 21.03 -12.99
C ARG A 862 -16.41 22.38 -13.51
N LYS A 863 -17.19 23.43 -13.26
CA LYS A 863 -16.88 24.80 -13.70
C LYS A 863 -15.63 25.36 -13.00
N ASP A 864 -15.53 25.24 -11.67
CA ASP A 864 -14.35 25.71 -10.93
C ASP A 864 -13.07 25.06 -11.44
N LEU A 865 -13.11 23.74 -11.66
CA LEU A 865 -11.96 22.98 -12.14
C LEU A 865 -11.61 23.34 -13.58
N ALA A 866 -12.60 23.48 -14.47
CA ALA A 866 -12.37 23.87 -15.86
C ALA A 866 -11.76 25.29 -15.95
N ASP A 867 -12.26 26.23 -15.16
CA ASP A 867 -11.74 27.60 -15.11
C ASP A 867 -10.30 27.63 -14.55
N TYR A 868 -10.02 26.83 -13.51
CA TYR A 868 -8.66 26.67 -12.96
C TYR A 868 -7.68 26.14 -14.01
N VAL A 869 -8.05 25.06 -14.69
CA VAL A 869 -7.22 24.41 -15.72
C VAL A 869 -6.96 25.37 -16.88
N ALA A 870 -7.99 26.06 -17.38
CA ALA A 870 -7.84 27.08 -18.42
C ALA A 870 -6.95 28.26 -18.00
N GLY A 871 -6.94 28.61 -16.71
CA GLY A 871 -6.04 29.61 -16.15
C GLY A 871 -4.58 29.14 -16.15
N MET A 872 -4.33 27.92 -15.65
CA MET A 872 -2.98 27.33 -15.56
C MET A 872 -2.33 27.14 -16.93
N GLU A 873 -3.11 26.75 -17.93
CA GLU A 873 -2.67 26.52 -19.32
C GLU A 873 -2.08 27.75 -20.00
N ARG A 874 -2.44 28.95 -19.55
CA ARG A 874 -1.90 30.20 -20.11
C ARG A 874 -0.44 30.44 -19.72
N THR A 875 0.00 29.87 -18.61
CA THR A 875 1.32 30.16 -18.01
C THR A 875 2.19 28.93 -17.79
N ASN A 876 1.64 27.73 -17.91
CA ASN A 876 2.31 26.48 -17.58
C ASN A 876 2.24 25.48 -18.74
N ARG A 877 3.21 24.57 -18.79
CA ARG A 877 3.24 23.48 -19.79
C ARG A 877 2.24 22.39 -19.39
N ILE A 878 1.37 22.00 -20.32
CA ILE A 878 0.59 20.77 -20.18
C ILE A 878 1.44 19.59 -20.57
N ILE A 879 1.59 18.64 -19.65
CA ILE A 879 2.30 17.39 -19.87
C ILE A 879 1.41 16.46 -20.70
N ALA A 880 0.18 16.26 -20.24
CA ALA A 880 -0.78 15.39 -20.91
C ALA A 880 -2.22 15.67 -20.48
N ARG A 881 -3.14 15.17 -21.31
CA ARG A 881 -4.56 15.00 -20.99
C ARG A 881 -4.97 13.58 -21.31
N ALA A 882 -5.83 13.01 -20.47
CA ALA A 882 -6.48 11.74 -20.79
C ALA A 882 -7.40 11.89 -22.03
N PRO A 883 -7.81 10.76 -22.64
CA PRO A 883 -8.78 10.74 -23.73
C PRO A 883 -10.08 11.50 -23.41
N ASP A 884 -10.82 11.83 -24.47
CA ASP A 884 -12.11 12.49 -24.34
C ASP A 884 -13.13 11.61 -23.62
N VAL A 885 -14.10 12.27 -22.99
CA VAL A 885 -15.19 11.62 -22.26
C VAL A 885 -15.99 10.76 -23.23
N ALA A 886 -16.37 9.55 -22.80
CA ALA A 886 -17.19 8.65 -23.58
C ALA A 886 -18.48 9.35 -24.06
N PRO A 887 -18.90 9.16 -25.32
CA PRO A 887 -19.98 9.95 -25.92
C PRO A 887 -21.39 9.61 -25.42
N ASP A 888 -21.53 8.54 -24.64
CA ASP A 888 -22.80 8.01 -24.14
C ASP A 888 -23.18 8.52 -22.74
N VAL A 889 -22.37 9.40 -22.15
CA VAL A 889 -22.66 10.13 -20.92
C VAL A 889 -22.86 11.61 -21.20
N ASP A 890 -23.74 12.26 -20.43
CA ASP A 890 -24.06 13.71 -20.58
C ASP A 890 -23.92 14.51 -19.28
N GLY A 891 -23.28 13.92 -18.27
CA GLY A 891 -23.08 14.48 -16.94
C GLY A 891 -21.89 15.43 -16.78
N THR A 892 -21.44 15.59 -15.54
CA THR A 892 -20.44 16.58 -15.12
C THR A 892 -19.03 15.98 -15.11
N PHE A 893 -18.31 16.06 -16.23
CA PHE A 893 -16.97 15.46 -16.36
C PHE A 893 -15.86 16.51 -16.49
N LEU A 894 -14.69 16.19 -15.93
CA LEU A 894 -13.41 16.81 -16.25
C LEU A 894 -12.42 15.68 -16.57
N ARG A 895 -11.84 15.70 -17.78
CA ARG A 895 -10.80 14.73 -18.13
C ARG A 895 -9.53 14.98 -17.29
N PRO A 896 -8.83 13.93 -16.84
CA PRO A 896 -7.53 14.05 -16.19
C PRO A 896 -6.55 14.93 -16.96
N VAL A 897 -5.85 15.82 -16.25
CA VAL A 897 -4.83 16.71 -16.80
C VAL A 897 -3.60 16.75 -15.89
N ALA A 898 -2.41 16.72 -16.49
CA ALA A 898 -1.14 16.88 -15.80
C ALA A 898 -0.45 18.18 -16.30
N ILE A 899 -0.06 19.02 -15.35
CA ILE A 899 0.47 20.37 -15.58
C ILE A 899 1.83 20.48 -14.92
N GLU A 900 2.86 20.92 -15.63
CA GLU A 900 4.14 21.21 -15.01
C GLU A 900 4.14 22.62 -14.40
N ILE A 901 4.57 22.74 -13.15
CA ILE A 901 4.67 24.00 -12.41
C ILE A 901 6.13 24.33 -12.10
N ALA A 902 6.45 25.61 -12.04
CA ALA A 902 7.82 26.06 -11.81
C ALA A 902 8.24 25.91 -10.33
N ARG A 903 7.32 26.15 -9.39
CA ARG A 903 7.61 26.13 -7.94
C ARG A 903 6.44 25.55 -7.15
N ILE A 904 6.75 24.86 -6.05
CA ILE A 904 5.74 24.30 -5.13
C ILE A 904 4.80 25.38 -4.60
N GLY A 905 5.34 26.57 -4.28
CA GLY A 905 4.56 27.71 -3.79
C GLY A 905 3.54 28.29 -4.78
N ASP A 906 3.51 27.84 -6.04
CA ASP A 906 2.44 28.20 -6.98
C ASP A 906 1.12 27.48 -6.64
N MET A 907 1.17 26.43 -5.81
CA MET A 907 0.00 25.72 -5.25
C MET A 907 -0.63 26.51 -4.08
N LYS A 908 -1.52 27.44 -4.40
CA LYS A 908 -2.13 28.35 -3.39
C LYS A 908 -3.38 27.81 -2.68
N ARG A 909 -4.07 26.86 -3.29
CA ARG A 909 -5.31 26.25 -2.77
C ARG A 909 -5.38 24.79 -3.16
N GLU A 910 -6.23 24.04 -2.46
CA GLU A 910 -6.61 22.71 -2.92
C GLU A 910 -7.44 22.79 -4.21
N VAL A 911 -7.13 21.90 -5.16
CA VAL A 911 -7.87 21.70 -6.41
C VAL A 911 -8.49 20.32 -6.34
N PHE A 912 -9.79 20.25 -6.04
CA PHE A 912 -10.50 19.02 -5.71
C PHE A 912 -11.05 18.31 -6.94
N GLY A 913 -10.16 17.84 -7.81
CA GLY A 913 -10.51 17.15 -9.06
C GLY A 913 -9.31 16.46 -9.71
N PRO A 914 -9.45 15.94 -10.94
CA PRO A 914 -8.43 15.11 -11.59
C PRO A 914 -7.34 15.99 -12.26
N VAL A 915 -6.70 16.85 -11.46
CA VAL A 915 -5.68 17.81 -11.89
C VAL A 915 -4.39 17.54 -11.11
N LEU A 916 -3.39 17.00 -11.80
CA LEU A 916 -2.07 16.73 -11.23
C LEU A 916 -1.09 17.83 -11.63
N HIS A 917 -0.26 18.27 -10.68
CA HIS A 917 0.85 19.18 -10.94
C HIS A 917 2.20 18.45 -10.82
N VAL A 918 3.19 18.84 -11.60
CA VAL A 918 4.55 18.25 -11.54
C VAL A 918 5.57 19.36 -11.35
N ALA A 919 6.36 19.26 -10.29
CA ALA A 919 7.48 20.13 -10.00
C ALA A 919 8.78 19.33 -10.06
N ARG A 920 9.86 19.95 -10.54
CA ARG A 920 11.19 19.34 -10.56
C ARG A 920 12.02 19.79 -9.36
N PHE A 921 12.89 18.93 -8.84
CA PHE A 921 13.88 19.31 -7.85
C PHE A 921 15.26 18.71 -8.16
N ARG A 922 16.33 19.34 -7.68
CA ARG A 922 17.71 18.88 -7.87
C ARG A 922 18.12 17.89 -6.77
N ALA A 923 19.03 16.97 -7.10
CA ALA A 923 19.70 16.13 -6.12
C ALA A 923 20.26 16.97 -4.94
N GLY A 924 20.16 16.44 -3.72
CA GLY A 924 20.61 17.12 -2.49
C GLY A 924 19.69 18.23 -1.96
N ARG A 925 18.58 18.57 -2.65
CA ARG A 925 17.60 19.57 -2.19
C ARG A 925 16.37 18.97 -1.49
N ILE A 926 16.39 17.67 -1.17
CA ILE A 926 15.19 16.96 -0.71
C ILE A 926 14.64 17.52 0.61
N GLU A 927 15.52 17.96 1.51
CA GLU A 927 15.11 18.59 2.77
C GLU A 927 14.38 19.91 2.54
N ASP A 928 14.90 20.75 1.62
CA ASP A 928 14.25 22.00 1.23
C ASP A 928 12.88 21.75 0.59
N VAL A 929 12.75 20.71 -0.24
CA VAL A 929 11.46 20.30 -0.83
C VAL A 929 10.46 19.97 0.28
N VAL A 930 10.86 19.22 1.32
CA VAL A 930 9.98 18.90 2.45
C VAL A 930 9.58 20.17 3.21
N GLU A 931 10.50 21.12 3.41
CA GLU A 931 10.16 22.40 4.06
C GLU A 931 9.24 23.28 3.19
N GLU A 932 9.41 23.29 1.87
CA GLU A 932 8.49 23.97 0.95
C GLU A 932 7.08 23.36 1.01
N ILE A 933 6.98 22.02 1.11
CA ILE A 933 5.70 21.31 1.29
C ILE A 933 5.08 21.68 2.64
N ASN A 934 5.85 21.63 3.74
CA ASN A 934 5.39 22.02 5.07
C ASN A 934 4.90 23.48 5.10
N ALA A 935 5.54 24.37 4.34
CA ALA A 935 5.20 25.80 4.28
C ALA A 935 3.82 26.08 3.65
N LEU A 936 3.24 25.14 2.90
CA LEU A 936 1.86 25.22 2.41
C LEU A 936 0.83 25.19 3.55
N GLY A 937 1.23 24.74 4.76
CA GLY A 937 0.40 24.71 5.97
C GLY A 937 -0.60 23.55 6.05
N TYR A 938 -0.75 22.77 4.98
CA TYR A 938 -1.47 21.50 4.96
C TYR A 938 -0.55 20.35 5.41
N GLY A 939 -1.15 19.21 5.74
CA GLY A 939 -0.41 18.06 6.26
C GLY A 939 -1.24 16.80 6.32
N LEU A 940 -1.93 16.42 5.23
CA LEU A 940 -2.80 15.25 5.19
C LEU A 940 -2.07 13.99 4.72
N THR A 941 -1.75 13.87 3.41
CA THR A 941 -0.98 12.73 2.88
C THR A 941 0.29 13.15 2.16
N MET A 942 1.30 12.27 2.19
CA MET A 942 2.52 12.38 1.41
C MET A 942 2.96 11.02 0.89
N GLY A 943 3.21 10.91 -0.41
CA GLY A 943 3.86 9.76 -1.03
C GLY A 943 5.38 9.96 -1.09
N VAL A 944 6.14 8.88 -0.96
CA VAL A 944 7.60 8.87 -1.14
C VAL A 944 7.99 7.64 -1.96
N HIS A 945 8.61 7.84 -3.11
CA HIS A 945 9.27 6.79 -3.88
C HIS A 945 10.79 6.97 -3.82
N SER A 946 11.45 6.05 -3.13
CA SER A 946 12.90 5.99 -2.94
C SER A 946 13.31 4.55 -2.62
N ARG A 947 14.58 4.21 -2.77
CA ARG A 947 15.18 2.95 -2.29
C ARG A 947 16.26 3.18 -1.22
N ILE A 948 16.50 4.43 -0.84
CA ILE A 948 17.49 4.84 0.15
C ILE A 948 16.77 5.03 1.48
N ASP A 949 17.11 4.23 2.50
CA ASP A 949 16.40 4.26 3.78
C ASP A 949 16.73 5.56 4.54
N GLU A 950 17.98 6.03 4.48
CA GLU A 950 18.39 7.35 4.97
C GLU A 950 17.52 8.48 4.41
N THR A 951 17.28 8.49 3.10
CA THR A 951 16.42 9.49 2.43
C THR A 951 14.99 9.42 2.95
N MET A 952 14.41 8.22 3.04
CA MET A 952 13.06 8.02 3.59
C MET A 952 12.97 8.52 5.03
N HIS A 953 13.93 8.15 5.88
CA HIS A 953 13.98 8.57 7.27
C HIS A 953 14.16 10.09 7.40
N ALA A 954 14.98 10.71 6.55
CA ALA A 954 15.19 12.15 6.52
C ALA A 954 13.91 12.92 6.17
N ILE A 955 13.14 12.42 5.18
CA ILE A 955 11.82 12.97 4.83
C ILE A 955 10.85 12.79 5.99
N VAL A 956 10.68 11.56 6.50
CA VAL A 956 9.72 11.24 7.56
C VAL A 956 9.99 12.03 8.84
N ALA A 957 11.26 12.28 9.17
CA ALA A 957 11.65 13.06 10.34
C ALA A 957 11.24 14.54 10.24
N ARG A 958 11.25 15.12 9.03
CA ARG A 958 10.96 16.54 8.76
C ARG A 958 9.53 16.81 8.35
N ALA A 959 8.86 15.85 7.70
CA ALA A 959 7.51 15.99 7.19
C ALA A 959 6.51 16.26 8.32
N ARG A 960 5.73 17.33 8.16
CA ARG A 960 4.59 17.67 9.02
C ARG A 960 3.29 17.20 8.37
N VAL A 961 3.19 15.88 8.20
CA VAL A 961 2.12 15.22 7.47
C VAL A 961 1.57 14.05 8.29
N GLY A 962 0.24 13.96 8.35
CA GLY A 962 -0.47 12.95 9.12
C GLY A 962 -0.33 11.52 8.61
N ASN A 963 -0.30 11.29 7.30
CA ASN A 963 -0.18 9.96 6.69
C ASN A 963 0.92 9.95 5.62
N ILE A 964 1.98 9.18 5.85
CA ILE A 964 3.12 9.05 4.92
C ILE A 964 3.13 7.64 4.34
N TYR A 965 3.22 7.55 3.02
CA TYR A 965 3.20 6.30 2.27
C TYR A 965 4.48 6.14 1.45
N VAL A 966 5.20 5.04 1.66
CA VAL A 966 6.49 4.79 1.02
C VAL A 966 6.37 3.64 0.01
N ASN A 967 6.80 3.90 -1.23
CA ASN A 967 6.82 2.98 -2.37
C ASN A 967 5.46 2.33 -2.67
N ARG A 968 4.39 3.12 -2.57
CA ARG A 968 3.01 2.76 -2.88
C ARG A 968 2.20 4.02 -3.16
N ASN A 969 0.97 3.85 -3.64
CA ASN A 969 0.00 4.93 -3.70
C ASN A 969 -0.30 5.53 -2.30
N GLN A 970 -0.82 6.76 -2.27
CA GLN A 970 -1.11 7.50 -1.03
C GLN A 970 -2.61 7.62 -0.70
N ILE A 971 -3.43 6.71 -1.24
CA ILE A 971 -4.89 6.71 -1.09
C ILE A 971 -5.38 5.38 -0.49
N GLY A 972 -6.64 5.34 -0.06
CA GLY A 972 -7.25 4.10 0.43
C GLY A 972 -6.71 3.63 1.78
N ALA A 973 -6.58 4.57 2.73
CA ALA A 973 -6.20 4.25 4.10
C ALA A 973 -7.18 3.24 4.72
N VAL A 974 -6.66 2.17 5.31
CA VAL A 974 -7.48 1.10 5.90
C VAL A 974 -7.67 1.37 7.40
N VAL A 975 -8.92 1.32 7.86
CA VAL A 975 -9.31 1.57 9.26
C VAL A 975 -8.55 0.63 10.21
N GLY A 976 -7.93 1.19 11.26
CA GLY A 976 -7.15 0.44 12.24
C GLY A 976 -5.76 -0.03 11.76
N VAL A 977 -5.44 0.15 10.48
CA VAL A 977 -4.12 -0.17 9.87
C VAL A 977 -3.37 1.12 9.57
N GLN A 978 -4.02 2.04 8.85
CA GLN A 978 -3.55 3.40 8.63
C GLN A 978 -4.57 4.41 9.15
N PRO A 979 -4.66 4.64 10.48
CA PRO A 979 -5.45 5.73 11.03
C PRO A 979 -5.28 7.01 10.20
N PHE A 980 -6.39 7.61 9.80
CA PHE A 980 -6.42 8.64 8.77
C PHE A 980 -6.80 9.99 9.35
N GLY A 981 -6.02 11.02 8.99
CA GLY A 981 -6.27 12.40 9.41
C GLY A 981 -4.99 13.23 9.38
N GLY A 982 -5.14 14.54 9.20
CA GLY A 982 -4.01 15.45 8.97
C GLY A 982 -3.58 16.27 10.19
N GLU A 983 -2.64 17.18 9.94
CA GLU A 983 -2.30 18.27 10.86
C GLU A 983 -2.34 19.64 10.16
N GLY A 984 -2.29 20.73 10.93
CA GLY A 984 -2.34 22.08 10.38
C GLY A 984 -3.69 22.42 9.76
N LEU A 985 -3.69 22.86 8.50
CA LEU A 985 -4.91 23.18 7.74
C LEU A 985 -5.73 21.94 7.35
N SER A 986 -5.17 20.73 7.52
CA SER A 986 -5.79 19.47 7.12
C SER A 986 -6.63 18.80 8.22
N GLY A 987 -6.56 19.30 9.46
CA GLY A 987 -7.49 18.87 10.48
C GLY A 987 -7.01 19.11 11.90
N THR A 988 -7.94 18.91 12.84
CA THR A 988 -7.68 19.01 14.28
C THR A 988 -7.18 17.69 14.88
N GLY A 989 -7.50 16.58 14.22
CA GLY A 989 -7.50 15.25 14.83
C GLY A 989 -8.55 15.11 15.94
N PRO A 990 -8.60 13.95 16.62
CA PRO A 990 -7.79 12.76 16.37
C PRO A 990 -8.14 12.04 15.06
N LYS A 991 -7.26 11.16 14.60
CA LYS A 991 -7.43 10.41 13.36
C LYS A 991 -8.65 9.50 13.40
N ALA A 992 -9.44 9.52 12.32
CA ALA A 992 -10.49 8.54 12.10
C ALA A 992 -9.87 7.13 11.96
N GLY A 993 -10.54 6.13 12.52
CA GLY A 993 -10.09 4.74 12.48
C GLY A 993 -8.83 4.50 13.31
N GLY A 994 -8.52 5.43 14.22
CA GLY A 994 -7.39 5.37 15.14
C GLY A 994 -7.81 5.18 16.61
N PRO A 995 -6.84 4.84 17.47
CA PRO A 995 -7.09 4.50 18.87
C PRO A 995 -7.50 5.70 19.75
N HIS A 996 -7.36 6.92 19.25
CA HIS A 996 -7.65 8.15 19.99
C HIS A 996 -9.01 8.78 19.64
N TYR A 997 -9.68 8.32 18.57
CA TYR A 997 -10.90 8.93 18.06
C TYR A 997 -12.06 8.90 19.08
N LEU A 998 -12.39 7.71 19.59
CA LEU A 998 -13.53 7.55 20.50
C LEU A 998 -13.33 8.27 21.85
N LYS A 999 -12.09 8.34 22.34
CA LYS A 999 -11.75 9.04 23.60
C LYS A 999 -12.05 10.54 23.51
N ALA A 1000 -11.90 11.17 22.34
CA ALA A 1000 -12.25 12.58 22.15
C ALA A 1000 -13.76 12.83 22.29
N LEU A 1001 -14.59 11.80 22.13
CA LEU A 1001 -16.05 11.85 22.23
C LEU A 1001 -16.58 11.52 23.63
N GLN A 1002 -15.68 11.40 24.63
CA GLN A 1002 -16.00 11.30 26.04
C GLN A 1002 -15.80 12.65 26.75
N LYS A 1003 -16.50 12.87 27.86
CA LYS A 1003 -16.33 14.07 28.69
C LYS A 1003 -14.89 14.16 29.18
N THR A 1004 -14.33 15.35 29.08
CA THR A 1004 -13.04 15.68 29.68
C THR A 1004 -13.28 16.28 31.07
N PRO A 1005 -12.51 15.89 32.10
CA PRO A 1005 -12.56 16.59 33.38
C PRO A 1005 -12.26 18.08 33.22
N ALA A 1006 -13.16 18.95 33.68
CA ALA A 1006 -12.95 20.38 33.65
C ALA A 1006 -12.07 20.82 34.83
N PRO A 1007 -11.08 21.72 34.62
CA PRO A 1007 -10.36 22.36 35.71
C PRO A 1007 -11.30 23.08 36.67
N ARG A 1008 -11.01 22.98 37.97
CA ARG A 1008 -11.70 23.74 39.02
C ARG A 1008 -11.18 25.18 39.02
N ALA A 1009 -12.03 26.12 39.43
CA ALA A 1009 -11.74 27.56 39.38
C ALA A 1009 -10.37 27.90 40.00
N GLY A 1010 -9.59 28.69 39.26
CA GLY A 1010 -8.28 29.20 39.67
C GLY A 1010 -8.06 30.62 39.13
N ASP A 1011 -6.83 31.02 38.86
CA ASP A 1011 -6.51 32.41 38.52
C ASP A 1011 -7.20 32.87 37.22
N ALA A 1012 -7.56 34.15 37.16
CA ALA A 1012 -8.06 34.79 35.95
C ALA A 1012 -6.90 35.41 35.16
N ILE A 1013 -7.04 35.43 33.84
CA ILE A 1013 -6.14 36.13 32.91
C ILE A 1013 -6.93 37.15 32.08
N THR A 1014 -6.31 38.31 31.85
CA THR A 1014 -6.86 39.38 31.00
C THR A 1014 -6.26 39.32 29.60
N ILE A 1015 -7.11 39.43 28.58
CA ILE A 1015 -6.69 39.53 27.16
C ILE A 1015 -6.61 41.00 26.77
N CYS A 1016 -5.45 41.45 26.31
CA CYS A 1016 -5.20 42.86 25.96
C CYS A 1016 -5.19 43.08 24.43
N ALA A 1017 -5.85 44.16 23.98
CA ALA A 1017 -6.14 44.46 22.57
C ALA A 1017 -4.98 45.08 21.74
N THR A 1018 -3.87 45.54 22.35
CA THR A 1018 -2.66 46.06 21.65
C THR A 1018 -1.38 45.89 22.51
N ALA A 1019 -0.19 45.83 21.90
CA ALA A 1019 0.96 45.03 22.37
C ALA A 1019 2.16 45.76 23.04
N PRO A 1020 3.14 44.98 23.55
CA PRO A 1020 4.52 45.02 23.03
C PRO A 1020 4.86 43.71 22.30
N LEU A 1021 4.97 43.80 20.97
CA LEU A 1021 5.29 42.68 20.06
C LEU A 1021 6.77 42.22 20.01
N PRO A 1022 7.80 43.07 20.24
CA PRO A 1022 9.19 42.65 19.98
C PRO A 1022 9.66 41.48 20.85
N LEU A 1023 9.33 41.50 22.15
CA LEU A 1023 9.79 40.48 23.08
C LEU A 1023 9.09 39.13 22.82
N PHE A 1024 7.78 39.13 22.61
CA PHE A 1024 7.02 37.89 22.36
C PHE A 1024 7.44 37.23 21.05
N ASP A 1025 7.57 38.00 19.97
CA ASP A 1025 8.03 37.51 18.68
C ASP A 1025 9.48 36.96 18.74
N GLN A 1026 10.35 37.60 19.52
CA GLN A 1026 11.69 37.08 19.81
C GLN A 1026 11.63 35.72 20.53
N GLN A 1027 10.80 35.59 21.58
CA GLN A 1027 10.63 34.32 22.30
C GLN A 1027 10.03 33.22 21.42
N LEU A 1028 9.10 33.58 20.54
CA LEU A 1028 8.46 32.63 19.63
C LEU A 1028 9.45 32.08 18.60
N ARG A 1029 10.30 32.94 17.99
CA ARG A 1029 11.39 32.49 17.11
C ARG A 1029 12.37 31.55 17.82
N LYS A 1030 12.69 31.84 19.08
CA LYS A 1030 13.55 30.99 19.91
C LYS A 1030 12.90 29.62 20.15
N ALA A 1031 11.64 29.62 20.60
CA ALA A 1031 10.88 28.39 20.84
C ALA A 1031 10.69 27.53 19.58
N GLU A 1032 10.49 28.13 18.40
CA GLU A 1032 10.41 27.37 17.13
C GLU A 1032 11.72 26.66 16.79
N ARG A 1033 12.85 27.33 16.96
CA ARG A 1033 14.18 26.72 16.77
C ARG A 1033 14.41 25.60 17.77
N ALA A 1034 14.07 25.83 19.04
CA ALA A 1034 14.15 24.82 20.09
C ALA A 1034 13.25 23.62 19.78
N PHE A 1035 12.03 23.84 19.28
CA PHE A 1035 11.13 22.78 18.86
C PHE A 1035 11.71 21.93 17.73
N ALA A 1036 12.31 22.55 16.70
CA ALA A 1036 12.91 21.80 15.59
C ALA A 1036 13.99 20.83 16.09
N LEU A 1037 14.84 21.27 17.02
CA LEU A 1037 15.86 20.42 17.65
C LEU A 1037 15.21 19.36 18.55
N TRP A 1038 14.33 19.77 19.47
CA TRP A 1038 13.70 18.90 20.46
C TRP A 1038 12.85 17.79 19.82
N SER A 1039 12.08 18.13 18.79
CA SER A 1039 11.20 17.22 18.06
C SER A 1039 11.95 16.08 17.34
N ALA A 1040 13.20 16.34 16.95
CA ALA A 1040 14.08 15.39 16.28
C ALA A 1040 14.90 14.48 17.24
N MET A 1041 15.02 14.83 18.52
CA MET A 1041 15.83 14.04 19.47
C MET A 1041 15.20 12.68 19.79
N ALA A 1042 16.01 11.63 19.72
CA ALA A 1042 15.61 10.24 20.01
C ALA A 1042 15.65 9.89 21.51
N SER A 1043 16.56 10.48 22.31
CA SER A 1043 16.68 10.21 23.76
C SER A 1043 16.30 11.42 24.61
N ARG A 1044 15.00 11.73 24.70
CA ARG A 1044 14.51 12.77 25.63
C ARG A 1044 14.49 12.30 27.08
N ARG A 1045 14.40 10.99 27.30
CA ARG A 1045 14.32 10.37 28.62
C ARG A 1045 15.53 10.71 29.48
N ASP A 1046 16.74 10.59 28.92
CA ASP A 1046 17.98 10.89 29.66
C ASP A 1046 18.07 12.37 30.04
N ILE A 1047 17.58 13.25 29.16
CA ILE A 1047 17.50 14.69 29.42
C ILE A 1047 16.56 14.96 30.59
N PHE A 1048 15.40 14.31 30.66
CA PHE A 1048 14.50 14.45 31.80
C PHE A 1048 15.12 13.95 33.11
N VAL A 1049 15.90 12.86 33.07
CA VAL A 1049 16.62 12.35 34.25
C VAL A 1049 17.67 13.36 34.73
N ARG A 1050 18.51 13.87 33.83
CA ARG A 1050 19.51 14.90 34.16
C ARG A 1050 18.86 16.20 34.65
N ALA A 1051 17.79 16.65 33.99
CA ALA A 1051 17.04 17.83 34.38
C ALA A 1051 16.42 17.65 35.77
N SER A 1052 15.87 16.48 36.08
CA SER A 1052 15.35 16.17 37.41
C SER A 1052 16.41 16.29 38.50
N ALA A 1053 17.65 15.86 38.23
CA ALA A 1053 18.75 15.98 39.19
C ALA A 1053 19.19 17.44 39.40
N ALA A 1054 19.07 18.28 38.35
CA ALA A 1054 19.45 19.69 38.38
C ALA A 1054 18.34 20.64 38.91
N ALA A 1055 17.10 20.16 39.02
CA ALA A 1055 15.90 20.99 39.22
C ALA A 1055 15.52 21.31 40.68
N GLY A 1056 16.16 20.69 41.68
CA GLY A 1056 15.80 20.87 43.10
C GLY A 1056 14.32 20.54 43.36
N GLU A 1057 13.56 21.49 43.93
CA GLU A 1057 12.12 21.36 44.22
C GLU A 1057 11.24 21.13 42.97
N HIS A 1058 11.77 21.32 41.76
CA HIS A 1058 11.05 21.08 40.49
C HIS A 1058 11.36 19.71 39.87
N ALA A 1059 12.11 18.84 40.56
CA ALA A 1059 12.45 17.50 40.10
C ALA A 1059 11.20 16.69 39.67
N ASP A 1060 10.09 16.89 40.38
CA ASP A 1060 8.80 16.22 40.17
C ASP A 1060 8.26 16.43 38.76
N LEU A 1061 8.44 17.64 38.20
CA LEU A 1061 8.00 18.00 36.86
C LEU A 1061 8.71 17.12 35.82
N PHE A 1062 10.02 16.99 35.92
CA PHE A 1062 10.82 16.22 34.96
C PHE A 1062 10.65 14.71 35.15
N ARG A 1063 10.44 14.24 36.40
CA ARG A 1063 10.05 12.84 36.66
C ARG A 1063 8.71 12.52 36.00
N LEU A 1064 7.74 13.40 36.13
CA LEU A 1064 6.44 13.27 35.48
C LEU A 1064 6.57 13.31 33.95
N ALA A 1065 7.33 14.28 33.40
CA ALA A 1065 7.56 14.38 31.96
C ALA A 1065 8.23 13.12 31.39
N GLY A 1066 9.26 12.60 32.08
CA GLY A 1066 9.93 11.35 31.71
C GLY A 1066 9.00 10.15 31.75
N SER A 1067 8.14 10.04 32.77
CA SER A 1067 7.14 8.96 32.87
C SER A 1067 6.11 9.05 31.73
N LEU A 1068 5.59 10.25 31.45
CA LEU A 1068 4.63 10.48 30.37
C LEU A 1068 5.24 10.19 28.99
N TYR A 1069 6.50 10.59 28.79
CA TYR A 1069 7.26 10.30 27.57
C TYR A 1069 7.41 8.80 27.35
N ALA A 1070 7.92 8.07 28.35
CA ALA A 1070 8.10 6.63 28.27
C ALA A 1070 6.78 5.87 28.03
N GLN A 1071 5.68 6.34 28.63
CA GLN A 1071 4.37 5.68 28.51
C GLN A 1071 3.66 5.95 27.17
N HIS A 1072 3.84 7.12 26.56
CA HIS A 1072 2.98 7.57 25.46
C HIS A 1072 3.69 8.05 24.20
N PHE A 1073 4.96 8.45 24.26
CA PHE A 1073 5.62 9.19 23.17
C PHE A 1073 6.98 8.63 22.74
N GLU A 1074 7.58 7.75 23.55
CA GLU A 1074 8.92 7.18 23.29
C GLU A 1074 8.92 6.22 22.10
N THR A 1075 7.95 5.31 22.04
CA THR A 1075 7.91 4.24 21.05
C THR A 1075 6.83 4.47 20.00
N ALA A 1076 7.11 4.00 18.77
CA ALA A 1076 6.09 3.88 17.74
C ALA A 1076 5.16 2.71 18.08
N GLN A 1077 3.86 2.88 17.88
CA GLN A 1077 2.92 1.78 17.93
C GLN A 1077 2.94 1.06 16.57
N GLU A 1078 3.34 -0.20 16.56
CA GLU A 1078 3.12 -1.08 15.41
C GLU A 1078 1.62 -1.35 15.25
N LEU A 1079 1.12 -1.18 14.02
CA LEU A 1079 -0.26 -1.44 13.67
C LEU A 1079 -0.34 -2.72 12.82
N PRO A 1080 -1.37 -3.55 13.02
CA PRO A 1080 -1.54 -4.74 12.19
C PRO A 1080 -1.81 -4.31 10.75
N GLY A 1081 -1.44 -5.15 9.78
CA GLY A 1081 -1.66 -4.88 8.37
C GLY A 1081 -1.43 -6.11 7.51
N PRO A 1082 -1.68 -6.01 6.19
CA PRO A 1082 -1.41 -7.10 5.28
C PRO A 1082 0.08 -7.40 5.24
N THR A 1083 0.40 -8.63 4.85
CA THR A 1083 1.76 -9.05 4.57
C THR A 1083 2.38 -8.16 3.48
N GLY A 1084 3.70 -7.97 3.53
CA GLY A 1084 4.40 -7.07 2.63
C GLY A 1084 4.22 -5.59 2.93
N GLU A 1085 3.73 -5.23 4.13
CA GLU A 1085 3.63 -3.86 4.60
C GLU A 1085 4.12 -3.72 6.05
N SER A 1086 4.71 -2.57 6.35
CA SER A 1086 4.95 -2.10 7.72
C SER A 1086 4.07 -0.89 7.99
N ASN A 1087 3.36 -0.87 9.11
CA ASN A 1087 2.43 0.20 9.47
C ASN A 1087 2.72 0.64 10.90
N THR A 1088 3.08 1.91 11.09
CA THR A 1088 3.38 2.45 12.42
C THR A 1088 2.64 3.74 12.68
N LEU A 1089 2.24 3.96 13.93
CA LEU A 1089 1.65 5.18 14.44
C LEU A 1089 2.59 5.81 15.48
N ARG A 1090 2.93 7.09 15.30
CA ARG A 1090 3.73 7.86 16.26
C ARG A 1090 2.95 9.09 16.72
N LEU A 1091 3.10 9.40 18.00
CA LEU A 1091 2.67 10.68 18.56
C LEU A 1091 3.85 11.66 18.53
N LYS A 1092 3.68 12.79 17.84
CA LYS A 1092 4.70 13.84 17.70
C LYS A 1092 4.21 15.16 18.29
N GLY A 1093 5.13 16.00 18.75
CA GLY A 1093 4.78 17.31 19.31
C GLY A 1093 4.06 18.18 18.29
N ARG A 1094 3.05 18.93 18.73
CA ARG A 1094 2.28 19.86 17.90
C ARG A 1094 3.12 21.03 17.39
N GLY A 1095 4.08 21.51 18.20
CA GLY A 1095 4.91 22.67 17.89
C GLY A 1095 5.18 23.53 19.12
N VAL A 1096 4.97 24.84 19.01
CA VAL A 1096 5.04 25.76 20.15
C VAL A 1096 3.69 25.81 20.88
N VAL A 1097 3.71 25.58 22.19
CA VAL A 1097 2.53 25.53 23.05
C VAL A 1097 2.59 26.65 24.09
N LEU A 1098 1.50 27.43 24.21
CA LEU A 1098 1.38 28.44 25.26
C LEU A 1098 0.85 27.79 26.54
N CYS A 1099 1.67 27.69 27.58
CA CYS A 1099 1.25 27.21 28.90
C CYS A 1099 0.96 28.42 29.81
N LEU A 1100 -0.30 28.80 29.90
CA LEU A 1100 -0.75 30.02 30.60
C LEU A 1100 -1.00 29.79 32.10
N GLY A 1101 -1.02 28.55 32.58
CA GLY A 1101 -1.19 28.23 34.00
C GLY A 1101 -2.65 28.28 34.45
N GLY A 1102 -2.91 28.93 35.60
CA GLY A 1102 -4.25 29.18 36.13
C GLY A 1102 -4.80 28.14 37.13
N GLY A 1103 -4.25 26.93 37.21
CA GLY A 1103 -4.78 25.84 38.05
C GLY A 1103 -4.06 25.64 39.39
N GLY A 1104 -3.21 26.58 39.81
CA GLY A 1104 -2.27 26.43 40.92
C GLY A 1104 -0.94 25.76 40.52
N GLU A 1105 0.04 25.75 41.43
CA GLU A 1105 1.43 25.37 41.12
C GLU A 1105 1.56 23.93 40.57
N ALA A 1106 0.83 22.98 41.15
CA ALA A 1106 0.84 21.58 40.71
C ALA A 1106 0.25 21.39 39.30
N ALA A 1107 -0.85 22.07 38.99
CA ALA A 1107 -1.46 22.04 37.66
C ALA A 1107 -0.52 22.68 36.64
N ASN A 1108 0.07 23.84 36.97
CA ASN A 1108 1.02 24.55 36.11
C ASN A 1108 2.25 23.67 35.79
N ARG A 1109 2.81 22.98 36.80
CA ARG A 1109 3.89 21.99 36.57
C ARG A 1109 3.44 20.85 35.65
N ARG A 1110 2.22 20.34 35.83
CA ARG A 1110 1.67 19.27 34.98
C ARG A 1110 1.46 19.72 33.53
N GLN A 1111 0.99 20.95 33.29
CA GLN A 1111 0.88 21.53 31.94
C GLN A 1111 2.24 21.50 31.22
N ILE A 1112 3.29 21.98 31.90
CA ILE A 1112 4.65 22.00 31.35
C ILE A 1112 5.16 20.58 31.11
N ALA A 1113 4.97 19.67 32.08
CA ALA A 1113 5.41 18.28 31.96
C ALA A 1113 4.77 17.55 30.76
N LEU A 1114 3.46 17.72 30.54
CA LEU A 1114 2.74 17.17 29.39
C LEU A 1114 3.28 17.70 28.07
N ALA A 1115 3.42 19.03 27.96
CA ALA A 1115 3.87 19.68 26.74
C ALA A 1115 5.30 19.26 26.39
N LEU A 1116 6.22 19.21 27.37
CA LEU A 1116 7.58 18.73 27.18
C LEU A 1116 7.62 17.25 26.76
N ALA A 1117 6.88 16.39 27.47
CA ALA A 1117 6.83 14.95 27.21
C ALA A 1117 6.35 14.65 25.77
N ALA A 1118 5.31 15.36 25.32
CA ALA A 1118 4.79 15.23 23.96
C ALA A 1118 5.75 15.75 22.87
N GLY A 1119 6.83 16.46 23.25
CA GLY A 1119 7.83 16.97 22.31
C GLY A 1119 7.59 18.41 21.85
N ASN A 1120 6.83 19.20 22.60
CA ASN A 1120 6.56 20.61 22.26
C ASN A 1120 7.62 21.54 22.87
N ALA A 1121 7.84 22.69 22.22
CA ALA A 1121 8.46 23.84 22.88
C ALA A 1121 7.39 24.67 23.58
N ILE A 1122 7.78 25.37 24.64
CA ILE A 1122 6.83 26.00 25.56
C ILE A 1122 7.11 27.49 25.67
N ILE A 1123 6.04 28.28 25.63
CA ILE A 1123 6.07 29.66 26.15
C ILE A 1123 5.17 29.72 27.38
N CYS A 1124 5.70 30.21 28.49
CA CYS A 1124 4.96 30.32 29.75
C CYS A 1124 5.42 31.55 30.55
N ALA A 1125 4.70 31.90 31.62
CA ALA A 1125 5.12 32.99 32.49
C ALA A 1125 6.44 32.68 33.21
N ALA A 1126 7.28 33.70 33.43
CA ALA A 1126 8.57 33.58 34.12
C ALA A 1126 8.44 32.90 35.51
N SER A 1127 7.35 33.21 36.22
CA SER A 1127 6.99 32.60 37.51
C SER A 1127 6.80 31.08 37.45
N HIS A 1128 6.58 30.50 36.27
CA HIS A 1128 6.38 29.07 36.05
C HIS A 1128 7.56 28.41 35.32
N GLY A 1129 8.32 29.17 34.53
CA GLY A 1129 9.27 28.65 33.55
C GLY A 1129 10.75 28.76 33.91
N ASP A 1130 11.20 29.84 34.57
CA ASP A 1130 12.62 30.19 34.65
C ASP A 1130 13.48 29.11 35.31
N ARG A 1131 12.99 28.52 36.41
CA ARG A 1131 13.69 27.44 37.11
C ARG A 1131 13.74 26.15 36.31
N ALA A 1132 12.66 25.83 35.58
CA ALA A 1132 12.60 24.65 34.72
C ALA A 1132 13.51 24.83 33.48
N ALA A 1133 13.56 26.03 32.90
CA ALA A 1133 14.47 26.37 31.80
C ALA A 1133 15.94 26.22 32.23
N ALA A 1134 16.30 26.72 33.42
CA ALA A 1134 17.65 26.59 33.96
C ALA A 1134 18.06 25.13 34.21
N ALA A 1135 17.14 24.28 34.65
CA ALA A 1135 17.40 22.85 34.84
C ALA A 1135 17.59 22.11 33.50
N LEU A 1136 16.79 22.45 32.49
CA LEU A 1136 16.91 21.90 31.13
C LEU A 1136 18.23 22.30 30.46
N ALA A 1137 18.65 23.55 30.60
CA ALA A 1137 19.94 24.02 30.09
C ALA A 1137 21.13 23.26 30.70
N LYS A 1138 21.05 22.92 32.00
CA LYS A 1138 22.06 22.07 32.67
C LYS A 1138 22.00 20.59 32.27
N ALA A 1139 20.96 20.18 31.57
CA ALA A 1139 20.70 18.79 31.18
C ALA A 1139 20.94 18.52 29.69
N ASP A 1140 21.59 19.46 28.99
CA ASP A 1140 21.86 19.40 27.55
C ASP A 1140 20.58 19.38 26.68
N ALA A 1141 19.49 19.96 27.18
CA ALA A 1141 18.32 20.23 26.34
C ALA A 1141 18.60 21.44 25.42
N PRO A 1142 17.88 21.58 24.29
CA PRO A 1142 17.96 22.78 23.46
C PRO A 1142 17.69 24.05 24.29
N ASP A 1143 18.51 25.08 24.08
CA ASP A 1143 18.29 26.39 24.67
C ASP A 1143 16.89 26.93 24.29
N ASP A 1144 16.31 27.72 25.18
CA ASP A 1144 14.98 28.33 24.99
C ASP A 1144 13.82 27.33 24.75
N LEU A 1145 13.99 26.04 25.10
CA LEU A 1145 12.90 25.05 25.05
C LEU A 1145 11.69 25.45 25.90
N ILE A 1146 11.96 26.16 27.00
CA ILE A 1146 10.97 26.93 27.76
C ILE A 1146 11.37 28.40 27.65
N ALA A 1147 10.56 29.17 26.93
CA ALA A 1147 10.69 30.61 26.84
C ALA A 1147 9.74 31.31 27.83
N ALA A 1148 10.23 32.31 28.53
CA ALA A 1148 9.51 33.01 29.58
C ALA A 1148 8.93 34.36 29.11
N ILE A 1149 7.73 34.69 29.60
CA ILE A 1149 7.11 36.02 29.47
C ILE A 1149 6.92 36.70 30.85
N PRO A 1150 7.03 38.04 30.97
CA PRO A 1150 7.16 38.72 32.27
C PRO A 1150 5.92 38.72 33.16
N ASN A 1151 4.71 38.48 32.63
CA ASN A 1151 3.47 38.58 33.38
C ASN A 1151 2.55 37.36 33.15
N ALA A 1152 2.17 36.68 34.23
CA ALA A 1152 1.30 35.50 34.20
C ALA A 1152 -0.20 35.82 34.08
N GLN A 1153 -0.61 37.06 34.35
CA GLN A 1153 -2.02 37.50 34.43
C GLN A 1153 -2.49 38.32 33.23
N MET A 1154 -1.61 38.55 32.24
CA MET A 1154 -1.96 39.22 30.99
C MET A 1154 -1.41 38.46 29.78
N ILE A 1155 -2.25 38.27 28.76
CA ILE A 1155 -1.84 37.75 27.45
C ILE A 1155 -2.34 38.68 26.35
N HIS A 1156 -1.52 38.94 25.34
CA HIS A 1156 -1.92 39.76 24.21
C HIS A 1156 -2.73 38.91 23.22
N GLU A 1157 -3.79 39.48 22.66
CA GLU A 1157 -4.59 38.79 21.64
C GLU A 1157 -3.74 38.38 20.43
N ALA A 1158 -2.81 39.23 20.00
CA ALA A 1158 -1.87 38.92 18.91
C ALA A 1158 -1.03 37.65 19.17
N ALA A 1159 -0.71 37.33 20.43
CA ALA A 1159 0.00 36.10 20.78
C ALA A 1159 -0.88 34.86 20.60
N LEU A 1160 -2.17 34.97 20.95
CA LEU A 1160 -3.18 33.93 20.74
C LEU A 1160 -3.53 33.75 19.26
N LEU A 1161 -3.33 34.77 18.43
CA LEU A 1161 -3.59 34.75 16.99
C LEU A 1161 -2.40 34.30 16.12
N ASP A 1162 -1.19 34.26 16.68
CA ASP A 1162 0.03 33.98 15.90
C ASP A 1162 0.04 32.54 15.33
N PRO A 1163 0.25 32.34 14.01
CA PRO A 1163 0.19 31.03 13.35
C PRO A 1163 1.23 30.03 13.85
N ARG A 1164 2.30 30.48 14.51
CA ARG A 1164 3.37 29.63 15.07
C ARG A 1164 2.94 28.94 16.37
N VAL A 1165 1.94 29.47 17.08
CA VAL A 1165 1.32 28.82 18.24
C VAL A 1165 0.41 27.69 17.77
N LYS A 1166 0.60 26.49 18.33
CA LYS A 1166 -0.07 25.24 17.90
C LYS A 1166 -1.04 24.66 18.93
N ALA A 1167 -0.98 25.12 20.18
CA ALA A 1167 -1.99 24.88 21.21
C ALA A 1167 -1.86 25.91 22.34
N VAL A 1168 -2.95 26.09 23.09
CA VAL A 1168 -2.97 26.91 24.30
C VAL A 1168 -3.43 26.03 25.47
N VAL A 1169 -2.76 26.13 26.61
CA VAL A 1169 -3.08 25.35 27.83
C VAL A 1169 -3.44 26.32 28.94
N PHE A 1170 -4.62 26.17 29.52
CA PHE A 1170 -5.07 27.03 30.62
C PHE A 1170 -6.10 26.32 31.52
N ASP A 1171 -5.84 26.29 32.82
CA ASP A 1171 -6.64 25.60 33.85
C ASP A 1171 -7.35 26.56 34.81
N GLY A 1172 -7.33 27.86 34.55
CA GLY A 1172 -7.91 28.88 35.42
C GLY A 1172 -9.41 29.12 35.23
N ALA A 1173 -9.84 30.34 35.55
CA ALA A 1173 -11.24 30.74 35.55
C ALA A 1173 -11.98 30.45 34.23
N VAL A 1174 -13.26 30.05 34.33
CA VAL A 1174 -14.12 29.70 33.18
C VAL A 1174 -14.26 30.87 32.20
N GLU A 1175 -14.49 32.09 32.70
CA GLU A 1175 -14.60 33.29 31.86
C GLU A 1175 -13.33 33.56 31.07
N SER A 1176 -12.17 33.33 31.68
CA SER A 1176 -10.87 33.43 31.00
C SER A 1176 -10.70 32.35 29.94
N ARG A 1177 -11.10 31.09 30.20
CA ARG A 1177 -11.10 30.02 29.18
C ARG A 1177 -11.99 30.38 27.99
N LYS A 1178 -13.18 30.91 28.26
CA LYS A 1178 -14.13 31.38 27.24
C LYS A 1178 -13.53 32.51 26.42
N ALA A 1179 -12.90 33.50 27.07
CA ALA A 1179 -12.23 34.61 26.38
C ALA A 1179 -11.06 34.13 25.51
N ILE A 1180 -10.23 33.20 26.00
CA ILE A 1180 -9.13 32.61 25.22
C ILE A 1180 -9.68 31.84 24.02
N ALA A 1181 -10.71 31.02 24.22
CA ALA A 1181 -11.36 30.28 23.14
C ALA A 1181 -11.94 31.22 22.06
N ALA A 1182 -12.54 32.33 22.47
CA ALA A 1182 -13.04 33.36 21.54
C ALA A 1182 -11.92 33.99 20.72
N ALA A 1183 -10.81 34.35 21.37
CA ALA A 1183 -9.65 34.89 20.68
C ALA A 1183 -9.06 33.88 19.67
N ILE A 1184 -8.79 32.63 20.08
CA ILE A 1184 -8.21 31.62 19.16
C ILE A 1184 -9.18 31.19 18.05
N ALA A 1185 -10.50 31.29 18.26
CA ALA A 1185 -11.48 31.01 17.19
C ALA A 1185 -11.48 32.08 16.09
N GLY A 1186 -10.98 33.29 16.38
CA GLY A 1186 -10.77 34.37 15.41
C GLY A 1186 -9.52 34.20 14.54
N ARG A 1187 -8.73 33.13 14.73
CA ARG A 1187 -7.52 32.85 13.95
C ARG A 1187 -7.84 32.60 12.47
N GLU A 1188 -6.98 33.13 11.62
CA GLU A 1188 -6.85 32.65 10.25
C GLU A 1188 -5.93 31.42 10.23
N GLY A 1189 -6.27 30.43 9.41
CA GLY A 1189 -5.47 29.20 9.23
C GLY A 1189 -5.89 28.03 10.13
N ALA A 1190 -4.92 27.32 10.70
CA ALA A 1190 -5.15 26.07 11.42
C ALA A 1190 -5.94 26.27 12.72
N ILE A 1191 -6.91 25.39 12.96
CA ILE A 1191 -7.71 25.35 14.19
C ILE A 1191 -6.88 24.68 15.28
N ILE A 1192 -6.60 25.40 16.36
CA ILE A 1192 -5.76 24.91 17.47
C ILE A 1192 -6.60 24.64 18.73
N PRO A 1193 -6.22 23.65 19.56
CA PRO A 1193 -6.98 23.31 20.75
C PRO A 1193 -6.66 24.25 21.93
N LEU A 1194 -7.69 24.53 22.74
CA LEU A 1194 -7.54 24.92 24.14
C LEU A 1194 -7.51 23.66 25.00
N LEU A 1195 -6.38 23.43 25.66
CA LEU A 1195 -6.05 22.24 26.46
C LEU A 1195 -6.05 22.56 27.96
N SER A 1196 -6.09 21.49 28.75
CA SER A 1196 -6.02 21.50 30.21
C SER A 1196 -4.93 20.55 30.72
N SER A 1197 -4.40 20.77 31.92
CA SER A 1197 -3.58 19.76 32.61
C SER A 1197 -4.35 18.50 33.00
N LEU A 1198 -5.67 18.42 32.83
CA LEU A 1198 -6.45 17.20 33.04
C LEU A 1198 -6.66 16.40 31.76
N ASP A 1199 -6.22 16.92 30.61
CA ASP A 1199 -6.36 16.24 29.33
C ASP A 1199 -5.48 14.99 29.22
N HIS A 1200 -5.97 14.06 28.40
CA HIS A 1200 -5.20 12.88 28.01
C HIS A 1200 -3.92 13.30 27.28
N PRO A 1201 -2.74 12.71 27.58
CA PRO A 1201 -1.45 13.11 27.01
C PRO A 1201 -1.46 13.21 25.47
N ALA A 1202 -2.11 12.28 24.78
CA ALA A 1202 -2.21 12.31 23.31
C ALA A 1202 -2.78 13.62 22.73
N ARG A 1203 -3.59 14.40 23.47
CA ARG A 1203 -4.08 15.70 23.00
C ARG A 1203 -2.98 16.75 22.87
N PHE A 1204 -1.84 16.57 23.51
CA PHE A 1204 -0.65 17.45 23.39
C PHE A 1204 0.23 17.09 22.18
N ALA A 1205 -0.15 16.09 21.40
CA ALA A 1205 0.55 15.61 20.23
C ALA A 1205 -0.36 15.58 18.98
N VAL A 1206 0.27 15.41 17.83
CA VAL A 1206 -0.35 14.99 16.56
C VAL A 1206 -0.02 13.53 16.31
N GLU A 1207 -0.95 12.82 15.68
CA GLU A 1207 -0.75 11.46 15.21
C GLU A 1207 -0.10 11.48 13.83
N ARG A 1208 0.95 10.68 13.62
CA ARG A 1208 1.56 10.46 12.30
C ARG A 1208 1.66 8.97 12.00
N THR A 1209 1.07 8.57 10.90
CA THR A 1209 1.09 7.20 10.38
C THR A 1209 2.16 7.09 9.30
N LEU A 1210 3.01 6.07 9.40
CA LEU A 1210 3.98 5.70 8.37
C LEU A 1210 3.67 4.31 7.87
N THR A 1211 3.46 4.20 6.55
CA THR A 1211 3.19 2.93 5.87
C THR A 1211 4.25 2.69 4.80
N ILE A 1212 4.97 1.58 4.93
CA ILE A 1212 6.05 1.21 4.02
C ILE A 1212 5.66 -0.06 3.28
N ASN A 1213 5.67 0.00 1.95
CA ASN A 1213 5.60 -1.19 1.12
C ASN A 1213 6.94 -1.95 1.15
N THR A 1214 7.03 -2.99 1.97
CA THR A 1214 8.28 -3.75 2.14
C THR A 1214 8.58 -4.68 0.96
N THR A 1215 7.63 -4.83 0.02
CA THR A 1215 7.77 -5.65 -1.19
C THR A 1215 8.09 -4.84 -2.44
N ALA A 1216 8.34 -3.53 -2.33
CA ALA A 1216 8.62 -2.66 -3.46
C ALA A 1216 9.83 -3.11 -4.30
N ALA A 1217 10.77 -3.84 -3.67
CA ALA A 1217 11.93 -4.44 -4.33
C ALA A 1217 11.60 -5.70 -5.16
N GLY A 1218 10.35 -6.20 -5.16
CA GLY A 1218 9.93 -7.33 -5.98
C GLY A 1218 9.57 -8.62 -5.23
N GLY A 1219 9.49 -8.60 -3.88
CA GLY A 1219 8.89 -9.67 -3.08
C GLY A 1219 9.04 -9.53 -1.56
N ASP A 1220 8.43 -10.45 -0.80
CA ASP A 1220 8.38 -10.43 0.69
C ASP A 1220 9.29 -11.49 1.34
N VAL A 1221 10.41 -11.05 1.91
CA VAL A 1221 11.39 -11.91 2.60
C VAL A 1221 10.82 -12.57 3.86
N ARG A 1222 9.87 -11.94 4.56
CA ARG A 1222 9.29 -12.50 5.79
C ARG A 1222 8.47 -13.75 5.48
N LEU A 1223 7.72 -13.71 4.38
CA LEU A 1223 6.96 -14.86 3.90
C LEU A 1223 7.86 -16.04 3.51
N LEU A 1224 9.05 -15.76 2.95
CA LEU A 1224 10.00 -16.78 2.52
C LEU A 1224 10.74 -17.49 3.66
N SER A 1225 10.65 -16.96 4.89
CA SER A 1225 11.28 -17.51 6.09
C SER A 1225 10.26 -18.07 7.10
N LEU A 1226 8.96 -18.08 6.77
CA LEU A 1226 7.95 -18.65 7.65
C LEU A 1226 8.16 -20.16 7.84
N PRO A 1227 8.03 -20.67 9.07
CA PRO A 1227 8.02 -22.11 9.31
C PRO A 1227 6.79 -22.73 8.63
N GLU A 1228 6.98 -23.87 7.99
CA GLU A 1228 5.91 -24.70 7.43
C GLU A 1228 5.36 -25.65 8.49
#